data_AF-A0AAE8LZW7-F1
#
_entry.id   AF-A0AAE8LZW7-F1
#
_cell.length_a   1.000
_cell.length_b   1.000
_cell.length_c   1.000
_cell.angle_alpha   90.00
_cell.angle_beta   90.00
_cell.angle_gamma   90.00
#
_symmetry.space_group_name_H-M   'P 1'
#
loop_
_entity.id
_entity.type
_entity.pdbx_description
1 polymer ?
#
loop_
_entity_poly.entity_id
_entity_poly.type
_entity_poly.pdbx_seq_one_letter_code
_entity_poly.pdbx_strand_id
1 'polypeptide(L)'
;MSSSQELQFVLSRINRVLVGKRKPGYRDIRLGLDRINRVVPDNQEWKGIHVAGTNGKGSICAFLAGMFKLAGLGYGSFTSPAFPERHNGVTINGLYVNPRMYEMEMKHVEEKWNRIATGWKYKHGEDPQGLSPFEAETATAFRVFNKMHVPYGIVEVGMGGATDATNAMKQKAVTVISKIGLDHQEYLGNTIENIAKVKAGIMQKGVPCIVDHTNLPSVIHVLRQHAREIGTDIILTWKGEPLLLTLDNAKWKLESYQVQNLLCAAMAFRHVFPLQEIDFDKLLATDPFLPGRLETVHVEAPTSGVEPRNILVDGAHNMLGIEALAKHVNSRLRQGNQPVTWVMGMSASKEKPFFKMIEKILQPHDNFAMVEFTQGPNDPQPAPATYGAEHAHKIVKTPEQVYDGEPDIASALPWACNKAGTGPVVVTGSLYLIRQLFGLSGIRRPREVGTRRPGRAQLYRYSQIARERNLSSEEAREFKQARRHHYLSPKRSHVFADVAKGGSIKPLRVSAKTRKLQSKAAFHKKQAEGYRNSIAAIEKDMQRGTTGTADSEKPVENIAARLEDLKTQAATHRAEYDDALLKIRGRRAIPHIKYKTHRQVFGYPKPPKAPTKSPFAPTEEPKPTKSKRKPSVAWKDKARNFSEEVAAAERQRSIEMREAENREKERQSSDPFQSKLAANRKQTRGPGDS
;
A
#
# COMPACT_ATOMS: atom_id res chain seq x y z
N MET A 1 23.57 -37.23 -7.10
CA MET A 1 23.45 -36.11 -6.16
C MET A 1 24.03 -36.59 -4.84
N SER A 2 25.13 -36.00 -4.36
CA SER A 2 25.86 -36.54 -3.22
C SER A 2 25.19 -36.19 -1.90
N SER A 3 25.23 -37.12 -0.95
CA SER A 3 24.66 -37.02 0.41
C SER A 3 25.05 -35.74 1.18
N SER A 4 26.19 -35.13 0.81
CA SER A 4 26.68 -33.87 1.37
C SER A 4 25.78 -32.67 1.05
N GLN A 5 25.17 -32.63 -0.14
CA GLN A 5 24.27 -31.52 -0.53
C GLN A 5 22.91 -31.61 0.19
N GLU A 6 22.40 -32.82 0.42
CA GLU A 6 21.19 -33.03 1.22
C GLU A 6 21.42 -32.72 2.70
N LEU A 7 22.57 -33.11 3.26
CA LEU A 7 22.99 -32.76 4.62
C LEU A 7 23.13 -31.26 4.82
N GLN A 8 23.74 -30.54 3.87
CA GLN A 8 23.83 -29.08 3.88
C GLN A 8 22.45 -28.43 3.80
N PHE A 9 21.55 -28.99 2.99
CA PHE A 9 20.18 -28.50 2.88
C PHE A 9 19.39 -28.71 4.19
N VAL A 10 19.53 -29.87 4.82
CA VAL A 10 18.90 -30.20 6.12
C VAL A 10 19.48 -29.34 7.25
N LEU A 11 20.81 -29.17 7.32
CA LEU A 11 21.48 -28.30 8.28
C LEU A 11 21.07 -26.83 8.10
N SER A 12 20.94 -26.34 6.87
CA SER A 12 20.43 -25.00 6.60
C SER A 12 18.99 -24.82 7.10
N ARG A 13 18.16 -25.88 7.00
CA ARG A 13 16.77 -25.90 7.44
C ARG A 13 16.66 -25.92 8.97
N ILE A 14 17.51 -26.70 9.64
CA ILE A 14 17.62 -26.78 11.10
C ILE A 14 18.14 -25.46 11.66
N ASN A 15 19.20 -24.88 11.08
CA ASN A 15 19.73 -23.57 11.48
C ASN A 15 18.69 -22.47 11.29
N ARG A 16 17.83 -22.54 10.27
CA ARG A 16 16.72 -21.59 10.07
C ARG A 16 15.67 -21.63 11.18
N VAL A 17 15.41 -22.82 11.73
CA VAL A 17 14.50 -23.02 12.87
C VAL A 17 15.16 -22.57 14.18
N LEU A 18 16.48 -22.79 14.33
CA LEU A 18 17.24 -22.43 15.53
C LEU A 18 17.56 -20.93 15.64
N VAL A 19 17.82 -20.23 14.53
CA VAL A 19 18.02 -18.76 14.48
C VAL A 19 16.73 -17.99 14.84
N GLY A 20 15.58 -18.67 14.92
CA GLY A 20 14.35 -18.13 15.50
C GLY A 20 14.43 -17.80 17.00
N LYS A 21 15.43 -18.31 17.73
CA LYS A 21 15.71 -17.89 19.11
C LYS A 21 16.58 -16.63 19.11
N ARG A 22 15.97 -15.47 18.82
CA ARG A 22 16.60 -14.16 19.02
C ARG A 22 16.95 -13.99 20.51
N LYS A 23 18.16 -13.49 20.82
CA LYS A 23 18.45 -12.93 22.15
C LYS A 23 17.45 -11.78 22.40
N PRO A 24 16.68 -11.77 23.50
CA PRO A 24 15.79 -10.66 23.80
C PRO A 24 16.62 -9.38 23.97
N GLY A 25 16.28 -8.32 23.22
CA GLY A 25 16.81 -6.96 23.45
C GLY A 25 17.56 -6.27 22.30
N TYR A 26 18.00 -6.97 21.23
CA TYR A 26 18.74 -6.33 20.13
C TYR A 26 17.93 -6.31 18.82
N ARG A 27 17.55 -5.11 18.35
CA ARG A 27 16.90 -4.90 17.04
C ARG A 27 17.98 -4.70 15.98
N ASP A 28 18.33 -5.76 15.25
CA ASP A 28 19.18 -5.65 14.05
C ASP A 28 18.36 -5.05 12.90
N ILE A 29 18.25 -3.71 12.85
CA ILE A 29 17.54 -2.98 11.79
C ILE A 29 18.54 -2.58 10.72
N ARG A 30 18.65 -3.39 9.68
CA ARG A 30 19.32 -2.98 8.45
C ARG A 30 18.36 -2.15 7.60
N LEU A 31 18.62 -0.85 7.49
CA LEU A 31 17.88 0.05 6.60
C LEU A 31 18.14 -0.31 5.12
N GLY A 32 17.10 -0.33 4.31
CA GLY A 32 17.21 -0.63 2.88
C GLY A 32 15.89 -1.11 2.26
N LEU A 33 15.76 -0.93 0.95
CA LEU A 33 14.54 -1.31 0.22
C LEU A 33 14.63 -2.70 -0.43
N ASP A 34 15.79 -3.37 -0.37
CA ASP A 34 16.03 -4.63 -1.10
C ASP A 34 15.09 -5.75 -0.68
N ARG A 35 14.90 -5.96 0.63
CA ARG A 35 14.05 -7.03 1.15
C ARG A 35 12.59 -6.76 0.86
N ILE A 36 12.11 -5.57 1.24
CA ILE A 36 10.71 -5.16 1.08
C ILE A 36 10.27 -5.17 -0.38
N ASN A 37 11.10 -4.68 -1.31
CA ASN A 37 10.77 -4.66 -2.75
C ASN A 37 10.54 -6.04 -3.35
N ARG A 38 11.11 -7.10 -2.76
CA ARG A 38 10.91 -8.47 -3.22
C ARG A 38 9.57 -9.06 -2.77
N VAL A 39 9.02 -8.57 -1.65
CA VAL A 39 7.80 -9.14 -1.06
C VAL A 39 6.55 -8.33 -1.37
N VAL A 40 6.66 -7.01 -1.51
CA VAL A 40 5.53 -6.17 -1.93
C VAL A 40 5.00 -6.61 -3.30
N PRO A 41 3.73 -6.31 -3.61
CA PRO A 41 3.20 -6.55 -4.95
C PRO A 41 3.92 -5.72 -6.02
N ASP A 42 4.24 -6.34 -7.16
CA ASP A 42 4.88 -5.66 -8.29
C ASP A 42 3.94 -4.63 -8.93
N ASN A 43 2.67 -5.02 -9.11
CA ASN A 43 1.61 -4.11 -9.53
C ASN A 43 0.90 -3.53 -8.30
N GLN A 44 0.96 -2.23 -8.12
CA GLN A 44 0.20 -1.46 -7.13
C GLN A 44 -0.70 -0.49 -7.88
N GLU A 45 -2.00 -0.80 -7.95
CA GLU A 45 -2.97 -0.01 -8.74
C GLU A 45 -3.44 1.26 -8.01
N TRP A 46 -3.09 1.39 -6.73
CA TRP A 46 -3.41 2.54 -5.89
C TRP A 46 -2.29 3.59 -5.93
N LYS A 47 -2.67 4.84 -5.68
CA LYS A 47 -1.73 5.96 -5.55
C LYS A 47 -1.58 6.36 -4.08
N GLY A 48 -0.36 6.51 -3.61
CA GLY A 48 -0.15 6.86 -2.21
C GLY A 48 -0.06 8.35 -1.91
N ILE A 49 -0.53 8.71 -0.72
CA ILE A 49 -0.25 9.96 -0.04
C ILE A 49 0.72 9.61 1.10
N HIS A 50 1.97 10.03 0.96
CA HIS A 50 3.06 9.52 1.81
C HIS A 50 3.47 10.57 2.84
N VAL A 51 3.32 10.25 4.13
CA VAL A 51 3.45 11.22 5.23
C VAL A 51 4.66 10.87 6.11
N ALA A 52 5.69 11.72 6.05
CA ALA A 52 6.87 11.68 6.90
C ALA A 52 6.87 12.83 7.93
N GLY A 53 7.76 12.72 8.91
CA GLY A 53 7.95 13.72 9.96
C GLY A 53 8.39 13.11 11.28
N THR A 54 8.66 13.95 12.27
CA THR A 54 8.90 13.49 13.65
C THR A 54 7.57 13.37 14.36
N ASN A 55 6.82 14.47 14.51
CA ASN A 55 5.49 14.48 15.13
C ASN A 55 4.40 14.93 14.15
N GLY A 56 3.15 14.54 14.40
CA GLY A 56 1.99 14.96 13.60
C GLY A 56 1.64 14.06 12.40
N LYS A 57 2.48 13.08 12.05
CA LYS A 57 2.24 12.12 10.95
C LYS A 57 0.86 11.43 11.05
N GLY A 58 0.60 10.75 12.17
CA GLY A 58 -0.68 10.09 12.43
C GLY A 58 -1.87 11.05 12.42
N SER A 59 -1.75 12.26 12.97
CA SER A 59 -2.81 13.28 12.93
C SER A 59 -3.12 13.72 11.50
N ILE A 60 -2.09 13.95 10.68
CA ILE A 60 -2.25 14.27 9.25
C ILE A 60 -2.97 13.12 8.53
N CYS A 61 -2.59 11.87 8.81
CA CYS A 61 -3.26 10.69 8.26
C CYS A 61 -4.74 10.62 8.68
N ALA A 62 -5.07 10.95 9.94
CA ALA A 62 -6.44 11.00 10.44
C ALA A 62 -7.27 12.11 9.78
N PHE A 63 -6.72 13.32 9.62
CA PHE A 63 -7.37 14.41 8.89
C PHE A 63 -7.61 14.03 7.43
N LEU A 64 -6.61 13.48 6.74
CA LEU A 64 -6.76 12.98 5.37
C LEU A 64 -7.85 11.91 5.30
N ALA A 65 -7.87 10.94 6.20
CA ALA A 65 -8.91 9.91 6.24
C ALA A 65 -10.31 10.53 6.39
N GLY A 66 -10.46 11.55 7.24
CA GLY A 66 -11.70 12.31 7.37
C GLY A 66 -12.11 13.02 6.07
N MET A 67 -11.17 13.68 5.39
CA MET A 67 -11.42 14.37 4.11
C MET A 67 -11.84 13.39 3.00
N PHE A 68 -11.17 12.25 2.90
CA PHE A 68 -11.55 11.20 1.95
C PHE A 68 -12.95 10.64 2.25
N LYS A 69 -13.27 10.43 3.53
CA LYS A 69 -14.59 9.97 3.96
C LYS A 69 -15.68 10.98 3.58
N LEU A 70 -15.45 12.28 3.83
CA LEU A 70 -16.40 13.34 3.48
C LEU A 70 -16.59 13.49 1.96
N ALA A 71 -15.51 13.34 1.19
CA ALA A 71 -15.56 13.39 -0.26
C ALA A 71 -16.15 12.12 -0.91
N GLY A 72 -16.48 11.07 -0.12
CA GLY A 72 -16.98 9.81 -0.65
C GLY A 72 -15.94 9.03 -1.47
N LEU A 73 -14.66 9.29 -1.26
CA LEU A 73 -13.56 8.67 -2.00
C LEU A 73 -13.10 7.38 -1.32
N GLY A 74 -12.78 6.36 -2.09
CA GLY A 74 -12.21 5.11 -1.56
C GLY A 74 -10.74 5.29 -1.15
N TYR A 75 -10.35 4.73 -0.01
CA TYR A 75 -8.97 4.78 0.47
C TYR A 75 -8.63 3.62 1.41
N GLY A 76 -7.35 3.28 1.48
CA GLY A 76 -6.75 2.56 2.59
C GLY A 76 -5.87 3.50 3.40
N SER A 77 -5.71 3.25 4.70
CA SER A 77 -4.72 3.95 5.53
C SER A 77 -3.82 2.95 6.24
N PHE A 78 -2.52 3.25 6.27
CA PHE A 78 -1.51 2.52 7.03
C PHE A 78 -0.83 3.50 8.00
N THR A 79 -0.98 3.25 9.30
CA THR A 79 -0.44 4.06 10.39
C THR A 79 0.44 3.22 11.30
N SER A 80 1.52 3.81 11.81
CA SER A 80 2.52 3.10 12.61
C SER A 80 2.93 3.88 13.87
N PRO A 81 3.21 3.21 15.00
CA PRO A 81 3.03 1.77 15.22
C PRO A 81 1.55 1.39 15.17
N ALA A 82 1.27 0.15 14.78
CA ALA A 82 -0.09 -0.38 14.82
C ALA A 82 -0.59 -0.40 16.27
N PHE A 83 -1.79 0.14 16.50
CA PHE A 83 -2.33 0.33 17.85
C PHE A 83 -3.87 0.28 17.84
N PRO A 84 -4.51 -0.42 18.81
CA PRO A 84 -3.90 -1.21 19.89
C PRO A 84 -3.30 -2.55 19.44
N GLU A 85 -3.85 -3.17 18.40
CA GLU A 85 -3.36 -4.43 17.86
C GLU A 85 -2.69 -4.26 16.49
N ARG A 86 -1.90 -5.26 16.06
CA ARG A 86 -1.15 -5.22 14.80
C ARG A 86 -2.01 -4.94 13.58
N HIS A 87 -3.20 -5.54 13.51
CA HIS A 87 -4.10 -5.34 12.38
C HIS A 87 -4.73 -3.94 12.37
N ASN A 88 -4.80 -3.24 13.52
CA ASN A 88 -5.40 -1.91 13.62
C ASN A 88 -4.57 -0.83 12.91
N GLY A 89 -3.30 -1.10 12.61
CA GLY A 89 -2.49 -0.21 11.78
C GLY A 89 -3.00 -0.09 10.33
N VAL A 90 -3.88 -0.99 9.88
CA VAL A 90 -4.44 -0.97 8.51
C VAL A 90 -5.95 -0.74 8.56
N THR A 91 -6.42 0.32 7.91
CA THR A 91 -7.85 0.60 7.72
C THR A 91 -8.22 0.69 6.25
N ILE A 92 -9.49 0.39 5.93
CA ILE A 92 -10.07 0.51 4.60
C ILE A 92 -11.38 1.29 4.73
N ASN A 93 -11.44 2.48 4.13
CA ASN A 93 -12.54 3.43 4.24
C ASN A 93 -12.94 3.71 5.71
N GLY A 94 -11.94 3.90 6.58
CA GLY A 94 -12.16 4.26 7.98
C GLY A 94 -12.60 3.11 8.91
N LEU A 95 -12.51 1.86 8.45
CA LEU A 95 -12.76 0.65 9.26
C LEU A 95 -11.49 -0.20 9.32
N TYR A 96 -11.18 -0.79 10.47
CA TYR A 96 -10.05 -1.72 10.59
C TYR A 96 -10.15 -2.86 9.60
N VAL A 97 -9.03 -3.30 9.05
CA VAL A 97 -9.01 -4.54 8.28
C VAL A 97 -9.46 -5.70 9.18
N ASN A 98 -10.17 -6.67 8.62
CA ASN A 98 -10.54 -7.85 9.37
C ASN A 98 -9.27 -8.61 9.84
N PRO A 99 -9.14 -8.96 11.14
CA PRO A 99 -7.94 -9.58 11.70
C PRO A 99 -7.47 -10.81 10.91
N ARG A 100 -8.40 -11.69 10.55
CA ARG A 100 -8.08 -12.91 9.80
C ARG A 100 -7.62 -12.62 8.37
N MET A 101 -8.12 -11.56 7.73
CA MET A 101 -7.59 -11.13 6.42
C MET A 101 -6.15 -10.62 6.57
N TYR A 102 -5.89 -9.83 7.61
CA TYR A 102 -4.56 -9.34 7.90
C TYR A 102 -3.57 -10.50 8.12
N GLU A 103 -3.93 -11.46 8.96
CA GLU A 103 -3.13 -12.67 9.22
C GLU A 103 -2.87 -13.49 7.95
N MET A 104 -3.86 -13.65 7.07
CA MET A 104 -3.68 -14.35 5.79
C MET A 104 -2.64 -13.66 4.92
N GLU A 105 -2.74 -12.34 4.79
CA GLU A 105 -1.81 -11.60 3.94
C GLU A 105 -0.42 -11.52 4.57
N MET A 106 -0.32 -11.43 5.90
CA MET A 106 0.95 -11.53 6.64
C MET A 106 1.62 -12.88 6.37
N LYS A 107 0.88 -13.98 6.51
CA LYS A 107 1.39 -15.32 6.21
C LYS A 107 1.86 -15.44 4.76
N HIS A 108 1.13 -14.88 3.79
CA HIS A 108 1.58 -14.85 2.40
C HIS A 108 2.87 -14.05 2.20
N VAL A 109 3.06 -12.95 2.93
CA VAL A 109 4.32 -12.17 2.90
C VAL A 109 5.47 -13.02 3.41
N GLU A 110 5.29 -13.66 4.57
CA GLU A 110 6.31 -14.52 5.19
C GLU A 110 6.65 -15.72 4.30
N GLU A 111 5.65 -16.39 3.73
CA GLU A 111 5.86 -17.50 2.79
C GLU A 111 6.54 -17.07 1.48
N LYS A 112 6.20 -15.88 0.97
CA LYS A 112 6.90 -15.31 -0.19
C LYS A 112 8.34 -14.99 0.15
N TRP A 113 8.60 -14.40 1.31
CA TRP A 113 9.95 -14.15 1.80
C TRP A 113 10.76 -15.43 1.93
N ASN A 114 10.22 -16.44 2.62
CA ASN A 114 10.91 -17.71 2.85
C ASN A 114 11.33 -18.39 1.54
N ARG A 115 10.48 -18.31 0.50
CA ARG A 115 10.80 -18.82 -0.84
C ARG A 115 11.94 -18.04 -1.50
N ILE A 116 11.90 -16.70 -1.45
CA ILE A 116 12.88 -15.84 -2.15
C ILE A 116 14.22 -15.77 -1.40
N ALA A 117 14.19 -15.76 -0.08
CA ALA A 117 15.40 -15.69 0.75
C ALA A 117 16.24 -16.98 0.65
N THR A 118 15.65 -18.10 0.22
CA THR A 118 16.39 -19.35 0.04
C THR A 118 17.36 -19.22 -1.13
N GLY A 119 18.66 -19.17 -0.83
CA GLY A 119 19.73 -19.02 -1.83
C GLY A 119 20.02 -17.57 -2.24
N TRP A 120 19.30 -16.58 -1.71
CA TRP A 120 19.62 -15.18 -1.93
C TRP A 120 20.70 -14.73 -0.93
N LYS A 121 21.68 -13.98 -1.43
CA LYS A 121 22.72 -13.32 -0.63
C LYS A 121 22.82 -11.87 -1.06
N TYR A 122 23.21 -10.99 -0.14
CA TYR A 122 23.63 -9.64 -0.51
C TYR A 122 24.88 -9.69 -1.39
N LYS A 123 25.22 -8.57 -2.04
CA LYS A 123 26.40 -8.45 -2.92
C LYS A 123 27.72 -8.89 -2.25
N HIS A 124 27.80 -8.82 -0.92
CA HIS A 124 28.97 -9.24 -0.13
C HIS A 124 28.85 -10.65 0.48
N GLY A 125 27.91 -11.48 0.00
CA GLY A 125 27.78 -12.88 0.43
C GLY A 125 27.04 -13.10 1.76
N GLU A 126 26.59 -12.03 2.40
CA GLU A 126 25.80 -12.06 3.65
C GLU A 126 24.39 -12.63 3.43
N ASP A 127 23.91 -13.38 4.41
CA ASP A 127 22.52 -13.84 4.44
C ASP A 127 21.58 -12.64 4.64
N PRO A 128 20.48 -12.55 3.87
CA PRO A 128 19.51 -11.48 3.98
C PRO A 128 18.80 -11.34 5.33
N GLN A 129 18.90 -12.35 6.19
CA GLN A 129 18.14 -12.51 7.43
C GLN A 129 16.61 -12.54 7.18
N GLY A 130 15.81 -12.54 8.24
CA GLY A 130 14.35 -12.39 8.14
C GLY A 130 13.93 -10.96 7.79
N LEU A 131 12.69 -10.78 7.32
CA LEU A 131 12.07 -9.45 7.26
C LEU A 131 12.04 -8.81 8.66
N SER A 132 12.24 -7.50 8.73
CA SER A 132 11.93 -6.76 9.96
C SER A 132 10.42 -6.78 10.22
N PRO A 133 9.96 -6.64 11.48
CA PRO A 133 8.53 -6.57 11.78
C PRO A 133 7.82 -5.48 10.95
N PHE A 134 8.44 -4.30 10.83
CA PHE A 134 7.88 -3.19 10.08
C PHE A 134 7.85 -3.43 8.56
N GLU A 135 8.84 -4.11 7.99
CA GLU A 135 8.81 -4.54 6.58
C GLU A 135 7.64 -5.50 6.32
N ALA A 136 7.44 -6.47 7.21
CA ALA A 136 6.37 -7.45 7.07
C ALA A 136 4.97 -6.80 7.21
N GLU A 137 4.80 -5.88 8.17
CA GLU A 137 3.57 -5.09 8.35
C GLU A 137 3.28 -4.20 7.13
N THR A 138 4.30 -3.52 6.61
CA THR A 138 4.19 -2.66 5.41
C THR A 138 3.79 -3.47 4.17
N ALA A 139 4.46 -4.60 3.93
CA ALA A 139 4.14 -5.48 2.81
C ALA A 139 2.70 -6.02 2.93
N THR A 140 2.27 -6.34 4.15
CA THR A 140 0.91 -6.81 4.44
C THR A 140 -0.11 -5.72 4.13
N ALA A 141 0.12 -4.47 4.57
CA ALA A 141 -0.74 -3.34 4.27
C ALA A 141 -0.90 -3.12 2.75
N PHE A 142 0.20 -3.14 1.99
CA PHE A 142 0.18 -2.94 0.53
C PHE A 142 -0.56 -4.08 -0.19
N ARG A 143 -0.41 -5.32 0.27
CA ARG A 143 -1.19 -6.46 -0.23
C ARG A 143 -2.68 -6.30 0.05
N VAL A 144 -3.04 -5.86 1.27
CA VAL A 144 -4.43 -5.59 1.64
C VAL A 144 -5.01 -4.49 0.75
N PHE A 145 -4.30 -3.39 0.54
CA PHE A 145 -4.73 -2.29 -0.35
C PHE A 145 -5.02 -2.79 -1.78
N ASN A 146 -4.10 -3.55 -2.37
CA ASN A 146 -4.30 -4.17 -3.67
C ASN A 146 -5.50 -5.10 -3.72
N LYS A 147 -5.62 -6.00 -2.72
CA LYS A 147 -6.68 -7.01 -2.68
C LYS A 147 -8.06 -6.40 -2.44
N MET A 148 -8.09 -5.26 -1.75
CA MET A 148 -9.30 -4.47 -1.52
C MET A 148 -9.56 -3.44 -2.63
N HIS A 149 -8.72 -3.38 -3.66
CA HIS A 149 -8.81 -2.45 -4.79
C HIS A 149 -9.04 -1.00 -4.35
N VAL A 150 -8.33 -0.56 -3.31
CA VAL A 150 -8.38 0.84 -2.91
C VAL A 150 -7.78 1.70 -4.04
N PRO A 151 -8.34 2.86 -4.37
CA PRO A 151 -7.74 3.73 -5.39
C PRO A 151 -6.61 4.60 -4.82
N TYR A 152 -6.64 4.88 -3.51
CA TYR A 152 -5.64 5.67 -2.81
C TYR A 152 -5.19 5.02 -1.51
N GLY A 153 -3.92 5.20 -1.15
CA GLY A 153 -3.35 4.74 0.13
C GLY A 153 -2.77 5.91 0.92
N ILE A 154 -3.29 6.20 2.10
CA ILE A 154 -2.68 7.16 3.04
C ILE A 154 -1.66 6.39 3.87
N VAL A 155 -0.37 6.68 3.72
CA VAL A 155 0.70 5.86 4.27
C VAL A 155 1.60 6.73 5.14
N GLU A 156 1.62 6.42 6.44
CA GLU A 156 2.56 6.97 7.40
C GLU A 156 3.91 6.26 7.30
N VAL A 157 4.98 7.03 7.26
CA VAL A 157 6.36 6.52 7.36
C VAL A 157 6.64 6.06 8.79
N GLY A 158 7.27 4.90 8.94
CA GLY A 158 7.68 4.38 10.24
C GLY A 158 8.86 5.14 10.80
N MET A 159 10.05 4.91 10.24
CA MET A 159 11.30 5.51 10.66
C MET A 159 12.19 5.84 9.45
N GLY A 160 12.59 7.11 9.37
CA GLY A 160 13.46 7.60 8.29
C GLY A 160 12.69 8.20 7.13
N GLY A 161 13.00 7.75 5.91
CA GLY A 161 12.42 8.26 4.67
C GLY A 161 12.87 7.49 3.44
N ALA A 162 14.07 7.77 2.91
CA ALA A 162 14.58 7.10 1.68
C ALA A 162 14.59 5.56 1.76
N THR A 163 15.01 5.04 2.92
CA THR A 163 15.21 3.61 3.19
C THR A 163 14.07 3.00 4.00
N ASP A 164 13.01 3.75 4.27
CA ASP A 164 11.84 3.25 5.00
C ASP A 164 11.05 2.26 4.13
N ALA A 165 10.54 1.19 4.73
CA ALA A 165 9.80 0.13 4.03
C ALA A 165 8.62 0.69 3.21
N THR A 166 7.95 1.74 3.69
CA THR A 166 6.81 2.36 2.99
C THR A 166 7.21 3.04 1.69
N ASN A 167 8.50 3.36 1.52
CA ASN A 167 9.06 3.90 0.29
C ASN A 167 9.11 2.87 -0.86
N ALA A 168 8.81 1.58 -0.59
CA ALA A 168 8.62 0.54 -1.61
C ALA A 168 7.33 0.73 -2.46
N MET A 169 6.52 1.73 -2.12
CA MET A 169 5.35 2.17 -2.87
C MET A 169 5.72 2.61 -4.29
N LYS A 170 4.96 2.14 -5.30
CA LYS A 170 5.30 2.39 -6.72
C LYS A 170 4.81 3.74 -7.26
N GLN A 171 3.67 4.24 -6.77
CA GLN A 171 3.09 5.50 -7.24
C GLN A 171 2.70 6.37 -6.05
N LYS A 172 3.15 7.62 -6.08
CA LYS A 172 2.78 8.65 -5.10
C LYS A 172 2.03 9.77 -5.82
N ALA A 173 0.93 10.21 -5.24
CA ALA A 173 0.19 11.38 -5.70
C ALA A 173 0.76 12.67 -5.08
N VAL A 174 1.15 12.59 -3.81
CA VAL A 174 1.75 13.71 -3.06
C VAL A 174 2.55 13.15 -1.88
N THR A 175 3.58 13.87 -1.47
CA THR A 175 4.34 13.60 -0.24
C THR A 175 4.12 14.71 0.78
N VAL A 176 4.20 14.40 2.06
CA VAL A 176 4.00 15.36 3.15
C VAL A 176 5.13 15.21 4.17
N ILE A 177 5.74 16.31 4.58
CA ILE A 177 6.72 16.37 5.67
C ILE A 177 6.17 17.28 6.75
N SER A 178 5.74 16.68 7.86
CA SER A 178 5.27 17.39 9.04
C SER A 178 6.43 17.98 9.84
N LYS A 179 6.18 18.43 11.08
CA LYS A 179 7.22 18.94 11.98
C LYS A 179 8.38 17.94 12.15
N ILE A 180 9.60 18.42 11.93
CA ILE A 180 10.84 17.70 12.17
C ILE A 180 11.43 18.17 13.51
N GLY A 181 11.88 17.20 14.30
CA GLY A 181 12.62 17.39 15.54
C GLY A 181 13.56 16.23 15.77
N LEU A 182 14.38 16.34 16.81
CA LEU A 182 15.29 15.28 17.25
C LEU A 182 14.50 14.07 17.72
N ASP A 183 14.69 12.94 17.03
CA ASP A 183 14.14 11.64 17.40
C ASP A 183 14.94 10.54 16.67
N HIS A 184 15.07 9.37 17.30
CA HIS A 184 15.80 8.22 16.76
C HIS A 184 17.22 8.56 16.25
N GLN A 185 18.04 9.26 17.06
CA GLN A 185 19.34 9.77 16.60
C GLN A 185 20.32 8.64 16.24
N GLU A 186 20.24 7.48 16.93
CA GLU A 186 21.00 6.26 16.60
C GLU A 186 20.87 5.84 15.12
N TYR A 187 19.71 6.11 14.51
CA TYR A 187 19.39 5.67 13.14
C TYR A 187 19.36 6.81 12.12
N LEU A 188 19.00 8.02 12.54
CA LEU A 188 18.71 9.15 11.64
C LEU A 188 19.78 10.25 11.66
N GLY A 189 20.70 10.20 12.63
CA GLY A 189 21.79 11.16 12.81
C GLY A 189 21.57 12.16 13.95
N ASN A 190 22.63 12.88 14.30
CA ASN A 190 22.71 13.70 15.51
C ASN A 190 22.22 15.14 15.36
N THR A 191 21.77 15.55 14.17
CA THR A 191 21.31 16.93 13.91
C THR A 191 19.94 16.92 13.25
N ILE A 192 19.17 17.99 13.47
CA ILE A 192 17.83 18.13 12.87
C ILE A 192 17.93 18.16 11.34
N GLU A 193 19.01 18.72 10.79
CA GLU A 193 19.32 18.77 9.37
C GLU A 193 19.58 17.37 8.78
N ASN A 194 20.32 16.51 9.50
CA ASN A 194 20.54 15.13 9.08
C ASN A 194 19.22 14.35 9.04
N ILE A 195 18.42 14.50 10.10
CA ILE A 195 17.09 13.90 10.19
C ILE A 195 16.19 14.40 9.05
N ALA A 196 16.24 15.71 8.74
CA ALA A 196 15.51 16.31 7.64
C ALA A 196 15.90 15.71 6.29
N LYS A 197 17.21 15.55 6.03
CA LYS A 197 17.73 14.93 4.80
C LYS A 197 17.23 13.49 4.64
N VAL A 198 17.23 12.70 5.71
CA VAL A 198 16.71 11.32 5.67
C VAL A 198 15.21 11.30 5.37
N LYS A 199 14.42 12.15 6.04
CA LYS A 199 12.96 12.24 5.84
C LYS A 199 12.60 12.78 4.45
N ALA A 200 13.41 13.68 3.90
CA ALA A 200 13.25 14.19 2.54
C ALA A 200 13.31 13.08 1.49
N GLY A 201 13.94 11.94 1.80
CA GLY A 201 14.03 10.78 0.92
C GLY A 201 12.70 10.14 0.50
N ILE A 202 11.57 10.55 1.08
CA ILE A 202 10.26 10.16 0.55
C ILE A 202 9.85 10.92 -0.71
N MET A 203 10.48 12.06 -0.99
CA MET A 203 10.22 12.88 -2.18
C MET A 203 10.48 12.07 -3.45
N GLN A 204 9.76 12.40 -4.51
CA GLN A 204 9.86 11.71 -5.80
C GLN A 204 9.78 12.73 -6.92
N LYS A 205 10.55 12.50 -7.99
CA LYS A 205 10.58 13.36 -9.18
C LYS A 205 9.16 13.59 -9.71
N GLY A 206 8.81 14.87 -9.91
CA GLY A 206 7.48 15.29 -10.39
C GLY A 206 6.31 15.04 -9.43
N VAL A 207 6.57 14.60 -8.19
CA VAL A 207 5.54 14.44 -7.14
C VAL A 207 5.77 15.51 -6.07
N PRO A 208 4.84 16.47 -5.90
CA PRO A 208 5.05 17.60 -5.00
C PRO A 208 5.09 17.16 -3.53
N CYS A 209 5.78 17.96 -2.74
CA CYS A 209 5.93 17.75 -1.30
C CYS A 209 5.31 18.90 -0.51
N ILE A 210 4.29 18.61 0.31
CA ILE A 210 3.75 19.58 1.27
C ILE A 210 4.63 19.58 2.51
N VAL A 211 5.06 20.74 2.97
CA VAL A 211 5.97 20.87 4.12
C VAL A 211 5.40 21.83 5.14
N ASP A 212 5.37 21.41 6.40
CA ASP A 212 5.04 22.28 7.54
C ASP A 212 6.00 23.47 7.58
N HIS A 213 5.47 24.68 7.35
CA HIS A 213 6.25 25.91 7.27
C HIS A 213 6.86 26.34 8.60
N THR A 214 6.41 25.78 9.73
CA THR A 214 6.94 26.11 11.07
C THR A 214 8.26 25.39 11.38
N ASN A 215 8.74 24.53 10.49
CA ASN A 215 10.09 23.96 10.59
C ASN A 215 11.16 25.06 10.59
N LEU A 216 12.32 24.78 11.22
CA LEU A 216 13.42 25.74 11.27
C LEU A 216 13.88 26.13 9.85
N PRO A 217 14.36 27.37 9.65
CA PRO A 217 14.87 27.80 8.34
C PRO A 217 15.96 26.88 7.77
N SER A 218 16.84 26.34 8.62
CA SER A 218 17.87 25.37 8.24
C SER A 218 17.27 24.06 7.69
N VAL A 219 16.24 23.54 8.34
CA VAL A 219 15.47 22.37 7.90
C VAL A 219 14.81 22.64 6.55
N ILE A 220 14.11 23.76 6.41
CA ILE A 220 13.45 24.13 5.15
C ILE A 220 14.48 24.27 4.02
N HIS A 221 15.68 24.80 4.30
CA HIS A 221 16.77 24.88 3.34
C HIS A 221 17.21 23.50 2.84
N VAL A 222 17.45 22.55 3.77
CA VAL A 222 17.80 21.16 3.43
C VAL A 222 16.72 20.50 2.58
N LEU A 223 15.45 20.65 2.96
CA LEU A 223 14.33 20.09 2.20
C LEU A 223 14.22 20.70 0.78
N ARG A 224 14.42 22.02 0.63
CA ARG A 224 14.43 22.70 -0.68
C ARG A 224 15.59 22.25 -1.55
N GLN A 225 16.77 22.07 -0.97
CA GLN A 225 17.93 21.58 -1.71
C GLN A 225 17.66 20.17 -2.23
N HIS A 226 17.19 19.26 -1.37
CA HIS A 226 16.88 17.90 -1.77
C HIS A 226 15.77 17.81 -2.83
N ALA A 227 14.73 18.64 -2.70
CA ALA A 227 13.66 18.72 -3.70
C ALA A 227 14.20 19.11 -5.09
N ARG A 228 15.11 20.10 -5.15
CA ARG A 228 15.78 20.49 -6.40
C ARG A 228 16.62 19.36 -7.00
N GLU A 229 17.38 18.64 -6.17
CA GLU A 229 18.21 17.50 -6.60
C GLU A 229 17.36 16.37 -7.21
N ILE A 230 16.19 16.08 -6.63
CA ILE A 230 15.26 15.05 -7.12
C ILE A 230 14.45 15.52 -8.33
N GLY A 231 14.30 16.83 -8.53
CA GLY A 231 13.43 17.41 -9.57
C GLY A 231 11.96 17.42 -9.15
N THR A 232 11.68 17.92 -7.94
CA THR A 232 10.33 18.20 -7.45
C THR A 232 10.27 19.54 -6.70
N ASP A 233 9.05 20.00 -6.43
CA ASP A 233 8.79 21.23 -5.69
C ASP A 233 8.30 20.96 -4.27
N ILE A 234 8.68 21.84 -3.35
CA ILE A 234 8.04 21.92 -2.04
C ILE A 234 6.96 23.01 -2.02
N ILE A 235 5.86 22.72 -1.35
CA ILE A 235 4.77 23.65 -1.10
C ILE A 235 4.64 23.82 0.41
N LEU A 236 4.92 25.02 0.89
CA LEU A 236 4.86 25.33 2.32
C LEU A 236 3.42 25.57 2.78
N THR A 237 3.10 25.15 4.00
CA THR A 237 1.72 25.20 4.52
C THR A 237 1.13 26.60 4.66
N TRP A 238 1.94 27.66 4.76
CA TRP A 238 1.44 29.05 4.84
C TRP A 238 0.61 29.46 3.61
N LYS A 239 0.87 28.87 2.43
CA LYS A 239 0.05 29.10 1.22
C LYS A 239 -1.38 28.57 1.35
N GLY A 240 -1.62 27.66 2.30
CA GLY A 240 -2.91 27.08 2.60
C GLY A 240 -3.65 27.80 3.72
N GLU A 241 -3.07 28.80 4.39
CA GLU A 241 -3.74 29.55 5.46
C GLU A 241 -5.11 30.11 5.06
N PRO A 242 -5.31 30.64 3.84
CA PRO A 242 -6.64 31.09 3.39
C PRO A 242 -7.72 29.99 3.42
N LEU A 243 -7.34 28.71 3.37
CA LEU A 243 -8.29 27.59 3.46
C LEU A 243 -8.98 27.50 4.82
N LEU A 244 -8.35 28.03 5.88
CA LEU A 244 -8.89 28.00 7.24
C LEU A 244 -9.68 29.26 7.61
N LEU A 245 -9.82 30.23 6.71
CA LEU A 245 -10.63 31.44 6.96
C LEU A 245 -12.11 31.10 7.19
N THR A 246 -12.58 29.97 6.66
CA THR A 246 -13.95 29.49 6.84
C THR A 246 -14.13 28.66 8.10
N LEU A 247 -13.07 28.40 8.89
CA LEU A 247 -13.15 27.59 10.10
C LEU A 247 -13.62 28.42 11.29
N ASP A 248 -14.65 27.94 12.00
CA ASP A 248 -15.08 28.55 13.26
C ASP A 248 -14.07 28.24 14.39
N ASN A 249 -13.10 29.13 14.57
CA ASN A 249 -12.08 29.01 15.61
C ASN A 249 -12.62 29.16 17.04
N ALA A 250 -13.79 29.80 17.21
CA ALA A 250 -14.42 29.90 18.53
C ALA A 250 -14.98 28.55 18.96
N LYS A 251 -15.55 27.81 18.00
CA LYS A 251 -16.04 26.44 18.17
C LYS A 251 -14.91 25.42 18.27
N TRP A 252 -13.99 25.42 17.33
CA TRP A 252 -12.90 24.43 17.24
C TRP A 252 -11.61 24.99 17.82
N LYS A 253 -11.46 24.87 19.14
CA LYS A 253 -10.27 25.33 19.87
C LYS A 253 -9.05 24.42 19.66
N LEU A 254 -8.65 24.22 18.41
CA LEU A 254 -7.49 23.41 18.04
C LEU A 254 -6.19 24.01 18.57
N GLU A 255 -5.27 23.15 19.00
CA GLU A 255 -3.93 23.58 19.36
C GLU A 255 -3.12 23.96 18.11
N SER A 256 -2.17 24.88 18.27
CA SER A 256 -1.39 25.43 17.14
C SER A 256 -0.73 24.35 16.27
N TYR A 257 -0.23 23.27 16.87
CA TYR A 257 0.36 22.17 16.11
C TYR A 257 -0.68 21.33 15.35
N GLN A 258 -1.92 21.21 15.86
CA GLN A 258 -3.00 20.53 15.15
C GLN A 258 -3.49 21.36 13.96
N VAL A 259 -3.48 22.69 14.07
CA VAL A 259 -3.74 23.59 12.93
C VAL A 259 -2.71 23.34 11.82
N GLN A 260 -1.42 23.20 12.14
CA GLN A 260 -0.38 22.88 11.15
C GLN A 260 -0.55 21.48 10.54
N ASN A 261 -0.94 20.49 11.34
CA ASN A 261 -1.26 19.15 10.84
C ASN A 261 -2.47 19.18 9.89
N LEU A 262 -3.51 19.96 10.23
CA LEU A 262 -4.69 20.14 9.38
C LEU A 262 -4.33 20.83 8.07
N LEU A 263 -3.50 21.87 8.08
CA LEU A 263 -3.01 22.54 6.87
C LEU A 263 -2.21 21.58 5.97
N CYS A 264 -1.32 20.78 6.55
CA CYS A 264 -0.58 19.75 5.82
C CYS A 264 -1.55 18.79 5.10
N ALA A 265 -2.54 18.26 5.82
CA ALA A 265 -3.55 17.37 5.27
C ALA A 265 -4.41 18.04 4.19
N ALA A 266 -4.89 19.26 4.44
CA ALA A 266 -5.75 20.03 3.55
C ALA A 266 -5.06 20.34 2.22
N MET A 267 -3.80 20.78 2.27
CA MET A 267 -3.03 21.07 1.07
C MET A 267 -2.68 19.82 0.28
N ALA A 268 -2.34 18.73 0.97
CA ALA A 268 -2.11 17.44 0.31
C ALA A 268 -3.39 16.96 -0.39
N PHE A 269 -4.55 17.04 0.29
CA PHE A 269 -5.84 16.67 -0.28
C PHE A 269 -6.21 17.55 -1.48
N ARG A 270 -6.11 18.87 -1.35
CA ARG A 270 -6.39 19.83 -2.43
C ARG A 270 -5.48 19.63 -3.63
N HIS A 271 -4.22 19.27 -3.41
CA HIS A 271 -3.30 18.99 -4.51
C HIS A 271 -3.74 17.75 -5.31
N VAL A 272 -4.16 16.69 -4.63
CA VAL A 272 -4.63 15.46 -5.28
C VAL A 272 -6.03 15.65 -5.90
N PHE A 273 -6.88 16.47 -5.29
CA PHE A 273 -8.27 16.71 -5.69
C PHE A 273 -8.57 18.22 -5.77
N PRO A 274 -8.07 18.94 -6.79
CA PRO A 274 -8.17 20.40 -6.86
C PRO A 274 -9.60 20.93 -6.98
N LEU A 275 -10.49 20.12 -7.54
CA LEU A 275 -11.91 20.42 -7.74
C LEU A 275 -12.79 20.02 -6.55
N GLN A 276 -12.24 19.31 -5.56
CA GLN A 276 -12.99 18.87 -4.40
C GLN A 276 -12.87 19.90 -3.29
N GLU A 277 -13.97 20.54 -2.94
CA GLU A 277 -14.05 21.38 -1.75
C GLU A 277 -14.36 20.52 -0.53
N ILE A 278 -13.75 20.90 0.60
CA ILE A 278 -13.96 20.28 1.90
C ILE A 278 -14.40 21.36 2.87
N ASP A 279 -15.52 21.09 3.53
CA ASP A 279 -16.03 21.86 4.65
C ASP A 279 -15.28 21.42 5.92
N PHE A 280 -14.42 22.30 6.45
CA PHE A 280 -13.59 21.98 7.60
C PHE A 280 -14.37 21.86 8.91
N ASP A 281 -15.48 22.58 9.07
CA ASP A 281 -16.36 22.42 10.23
C ASP A 281 -17.00 21.04 10.25
N LYS A 282 -17.45 20.54 9.09
CA LYS A 282 -17.92 19.16 8.96
C LYS A 282 -16.81 18.15 9.21
N LEU A 283 -15.60 18.41 8.73
CA LEU A 283 -14.44 17.54 8.99
C LEU A 283 -14.18 17.41 10.48
N LEU A 284 -14.06 18.53 11.20
CA LEU A 284 -13.79 18.51 12.63
C LEU A 284 -14.98 17.96 13.43
N ALA A 285 -16.21 18.13 12.96
CA ALA A 285 -17.38 17.48 13.54
C ALA A 285 -17.39 15.94 13.37
N THR A 286 -16.64 15.39 12.40
CA THR A 286 -16.41 13.93 12.36
C THR A 286 -15.40 13.44 13.40
N ASP A 287 -14.78 14.38 14.11
CA ASP A 287 -13.76 14.19 15.13
C ASP A 287 -12.65 13.24 14.62
N PRO A 288 -11.73 13.70 13.76
CA PRO A 288 -10.66 12.88 13.22
C PRO A 288 -9.88 12.18 14.34
N PHE A 289 -10.00 10.86 14.41
CA PHE A 289 -9.62 10.08 15.59
C PHE A 289 -8.40 9.20 15.33
N LEU A 290 -7.43 9.26 16.25
CA LEU A 290 -6.28 8.36 16.31
C LEU A 290 -6.16 7.83 17.74
N PRO A 291 -6.33 6.52 17.98
CA PRO A 291 -6.35 5.99 19.35
C PRO A 291 -5.02 6.23 20.08
N GLY A 292 -5.10 6.50 21.38
CA GLY A 292 -3.95 6.78 22.25
C GLY A 292 -3.29 8.14 22.00
N ARG A 293 -4.03 9.12 21.45
CA ARG A 293 -3.59 10.51 21.25
C ARG A 293 -4.62 11.47 21.84
N LEU A 294 -4.29 12.08 22.98
CA LEU A 294 -5.20 12.91 23.78
C LEU A 294 -6.61 12.28 23.91
N GLU A 295 -6.65 10.96 24.11
CA GLU A 295 -7.90 10.21 24.13
C GLU A 295 -8.45 10.20 25.57
N THR A 296 -9.73 10.51 25.73
CA THR A 296 -10.41 10.37 27.02
C THR A 296 -10.94 8.94 27.15
N VAL A 297 -10.63 8.29 28.27
CA VAL A 297 -10.99 6.91 28.56
C VAL A 297 -11.78 6.85 29.85
N HIS A 298 -12.87 6.07 29.86
CA HIS A 298 -13.69 5.86 31.05
C HIS A 298 -13.19 4.65 31.83
N VAL A 299 -12.96 4.82 33.12
CA VAL A 299 -12.50 3.76 34.04
C VAL A 299 -13.63 3.47 35.02
N GLU A 300 -14.11 2.24 35.02
CA GLU A 300 -15.15 1.75 35.92
C GLU A 300 -14.64 1.57 37.36
N ALA A 301 -15.57 1.50 38.31
CA ALA A 301 -15.22 1.48 39.74
C ALA A 301 -14.27 0.34 40.17
N PRO A 302 -14.45 -0.92 39.74
CA PRO A 302 -13.56 -2.01 40.14
C PRO A 302 -12.10 -1.79 39.71
N THR A 303 -11.88 -1.05 38.63
CA THR A 303 -10.57 -0.83 38.02
C THR A 303 -9.93 0.47 38.48
N SER A 304 -10.74 1.48 38.80
CA SER A 304 -10.27 2.73 39.40
C SER A 304 -10.09 2.63 40.92
N GLY A 305 -10.66 1.61 41.56
CA GLY A 305 -10.68 1.49 43.03
C GLY A 305 -11.52 2.55 43.73
N VAL A 306 -12.23 3.40 42.98
CA VAL A 306 -13.08 4.52 43.44
C VAL A 306 -14.31 4.62 42.53
N GLU A 307 -15.07 5.72 42.61
CA GLU A 307 -16.18 5.98 41.69
C GLU A 307 -15.71 6.07 40.21
N PRO A 308 -16.54 5.64 39.24
CA PRO A 308 -16.18 5.66 37.83
C PRO A 308 -15.78 7.06 37.35
N ARG A 309 -14.71 7.15 36.56
CA ARG A 309 -14.15 8.45 36.15
C ARG A 309 -13.49 8.42 34.79
N ASN A 310 -13.37 9.60 34.19
CA ASN A 310 -12.64 9.79 32.95
C ASN A 310 -11.17 10.12 33.25
N ILE A 311 -10.27 9.54 32.46
CA ILE A 311 -8.83 9.81 32.47
C ILE A 311 -8.38 10.21 31.06
N LEU A 312 -7.28 10.96 30.97
CA LEU A 312 -6.65 11.29 29.69
C LEU A 312 -5.52 10.30 29.39
N VAL A 313 -5.44 9.80 28.15
CA VAL A 313 -4.34 8.95 27.70
C VAL A 313 -3.64 9.55 26.48
N ASP A 314 -2.31 9.58 26.49
CA ASP A 314 -1.53 10.07 25.35
C ASP A 314 -0.17 9.38 25.24
N GLY A 315 0.15 8.89 24.04
CA GLY A 315 1.39 8.16 23.75
C GLY A 315 2.66 9.02 23.63
N ALA A 316 2.68 10.26 24.11
CA ALA A 316 3.87 11.13 24.12
C ALA A 316 5.07 10.44 24.77
N HIS A 317 6.18 10.36 24.03
CA HIS A 317 7.39 9.61 24.42
C HIS A 317 8.70 10.26 23.92
N ASN A 318 8.60 11.51 23.45
CA ASN A 318 9.69 12.37 23.02
C ASN A 318 9.41 13.81 23.50
N MET A 319 10.44 14.68 23.53
CA MET A 319 10.30 16.03 24.10
C MET A 319 9.18 16.84 23.45
N LEU A 320 9.08 16.82 22.11
CA LEU A 320 8.04 17.58 21.41
C LEU A 320 6.62 17.11 21.77
N GLY A 321 6.42 15.80 21.96
CA GLY A 321 5.14 15.24 22.37
C GLY A 321 4.82 15.58 23.83
N ILE A 322 5.82 15.48 24.71
CA ILE A 322 5.71 15.81 26.13
C ILE A 322 5.40 17.30 26.33
N GLU A 323 6.04 18.19 25.56
CA GLU A 323 5.76 19.62 25.59
C GLU A 323 4.33 19.94 25.13
N ALA A 324 3.85 19.28 24.07
CA ALA A 324 2.48 19.42 23.60
C ALA A 324 1.48 18.92 24.65
N LEU A 325 1.71 17.75 25.24
CA LEU A 325 0.87 17.18 26.29
C LEU A 325 0.85 18.06 27.55
N ALA A 326 2.01 18.54 28.00
CA ALA A 326 2.12 19.44 29.15
C ALA A 326 1.31 20.73 28.90
N LYS A 327 1.43 21.31 27.70
CA LYS A 327 0.65 22.50 27.30
C LYS A 327 -0.86 22.21 27.30
N HIS A 328 -1.27 21.07 26.77
CA HIS A 328 -2.67 20.65 26.75
C HIS A 328 -3.22 20.52 28.18
N VAL A 329 -2.53 19.74 29.03
CA VAL A 329 -2.95 19.49 30.41
C VAL A 329 -3.03 20.78 31.22
N ASN A 330 -2.00 21.63 31.14
CA ASN A 330 -1.96 22.88 31.91
C ASN A 330 -2.98 23.91 31.43
N SER A 331 -3.37 23.91 30.15
CA SER A 331 -4.31 24.90 29.61
C SER A 331 -5.77 24.44 29.59
N ARG A 332 -6.04 23.12 29.62
CA ARG A 332 -7.39 22.56 29.45
C ARG A 332 -7.87 21.66 30.58
N LEU A 333 -6.96 21.01 31.29
CA LEU A 333 -7.31 19.98 32.28
C LEU A 333 -7.08 20.48 33.71
N ARG A 334 -5.96 21.19 33.95
CA ARG A 334 -5.61 21.73 35.26
C ARG A 334 -6.50 22.94 35.58
N GLN A 335 -7.11 22.94 36.77
CA GLN A 335 -7.89 24.06 37.29
C GLN A 335 -7.18 24.68 38.49
N GLY A 336 -6.64 25.89 38.33
CA GLY A 336 -5.89 26.58 39.38
C GLY A 336 -4.67 25.76 39.86
N ASN A 337 -4.53 25.60 41.18
CA ASN A 337 -3.46 24.82 41.82
C ASN A 337 -3.86 23.36 42.09
N GLN A 338 -4.91 22.84 41.46
CA GLN A 338 -5.26 21.43 41.62
C GLN A 338 -4.14 20.54 41.07
N PRO A 339 -3.74 19.50 41.83
CA PRO A 339 -2.69 18.57 41.39
C PRO A 339 -3.18 17.71 40.23
N VAL A 340 -2.29 17.43 39.29
CA VAL A 340 -2.48 16.40 38.27
C VAL A 340 -1.81 15.13 38.75
N THR A 341 -2.48 14.00 38.60
CA THR A 341 -1.87 12.69 38.85
C THR A 341 -1.44 12.04 37.55
N TRP A 342 -0.14 11.84 37.40
CA TRP A 342 0.48 11.27 36.21
C TRP A 342 0.83 9.80 36.42
N VAL A 343 0.47 8.95 35.47
CA VAL A 343 0.95 7.57 35.37
C VAL A 343 1.77 7.47 34.09
N MET A 344 3.08 7.28 34.22
CA MET A 344 4.00 7.32 33.10
C MET A 344 4.75 6.01 32.94
N GLY A 345 4.83 5.50 31.72
CA GLY A 345 5.66 4.34 31.41
C GLY A 345 6.38 4.54 30.08
N MET A 346 7.71 4.47 30.12
CA MET A 346 8.57 4.79 28.98
C MET A 346 9.39 3.60 28.54
N SER A 347 9.82 3.59 27.28
CA SER A 347 10.82 2.64 26.81
C SER A 347 12.23 3.08 27.22
N ALA A 348 13.09 2.15 27.62
CA ALA A 348 14.50 2.39 27.88
C ALA A 348 15.19 2.95 26.62
N SER A 349 16.00 4.00 26.80
CA SER A 349 16.77 4.62 25.74
C SER A 349 17.98 5.34 26.34
N LYS A 350 19.12 5.27 25.65
CA LYS A 350 20.34 5.99 26.04
C LYS A 350 20.35 7.45 25.59
N GLU A 351 19.53 7.80 24.62
CA GLU A 351 19.56 9.13 23.98
C GLU A 351 18.42 10.04 24.45
N LYS A 352 17.27 9.45 24.78
CA LYS A 352 16.12 10.25 25.17
C LYS A 352 16.43 10.99 26.48
N PRO A 353 16.08 12.27 26.59
CA PRO A 353 16.30 13.03 27.80
C PRO A 353 15.24 12.67 28.85
N PHE A 354 15.34 11.43 29.38
CA PHE A 354 14.36 10.77 30.25
C PHE A 354 13.94 11.68 31.40
N PHE A 355 14.91 12.17 32.18
CA PHE A 355 14.66 13.05 33.33
C PHE A 355 14.04 14.39 32.93
N LYS A 356 14.50 15.00 31.82
CA LYS A 356 13.93 16.28 31.34
C LYS A 356 12.47 16.13 30.90
N MET A 357 12.07 14.95 30.41
CA MET A 357 10.66 14.70 30.07
C MET A 357 9.78 14.69 31.32
N ILE A 358 10.25 14.09 32.42
CA ILE A 358 9.54 14.10 33.72
C ILE A 358 9.47 15.54 34.24
N GLU A 359 10.60 16.26 34.29
CA GLU A 359 10.67 17.67 34.71
C GLU A 359 9.73 18.58 33.91
N LYS A 360 9.46 18.24 32.65
CA LYS A 360 8.61 19.05 31.79
C LYS A 360 7.12 18.95 32.13
N ILE A 361 6.65 17.79 32.59
CA ILE A 361 5.22 17.55 32.90
C ILE A 361 4.91 17.70 34.39
N LEU A 362 5.87 17.34 35.25
CA LEU A 362 5.64 17.19 36.68
C LEU A 362 5.87 18.52 37.41
N GLN A 363 4.84 19.00 38.13
CA GLN A 363 4.96 20.16 39.01
C GLN A 363 5.12 19.73 40.49
N PRO A 364 5.65 20.58 41.40
CA PRO A 364 5.92 20.17 42.79
C PRO A 364 4.71 19.68 43.58
N HIS A 365 3.50 20.11 43.21
CA HIS A 365 2.25 19.70 43.86
C HIS A 365 1.55 18.52 43.16
N ASP A 366 2.05 18.05 42.03
CA ASP A 366 1.47 16.92 41.30
C ASP A 366 1.77 15.58 41.97
N ASN A 367 1.06 14.53 41.54
CA ASN A 367 1.34 13.16 41.93
C ASN A 367 1.91 12.39 40.73
N PHE A 368 2.75 11.40 40.98
CA PHE A 368 3.46 10.67 39.93
C PHE A 368 3.59 9.18 40.23
N ALA A 369 3.25 8.35 39.25
CA ALA A 369 3.56 6.94 39.24
C ALA A 369 4.38 6.63 37.99
N MET A 370 5.58 6.09 38.18
CA MET A 370 6.33 5.46 37.11
C MET A 370 5.98 3.98 37.07
N VAL A 371 5.63 3.46 35.89
CA VAL A 371 5.27 2.06 35.68
C VAL A 371 6.01 1.47 34.49
N GLU A 372 6.13 0.16 34.50
CA GLU A 372 6.72 -0.65 33.45
C GLU A 372 5.62 -1.32 32.63
N PHE A 373 5.80 -1.35 31.31
CA PHE A 373 4.92 -2.12 30.45
C PHE A 373 5.52 -3.50 30.17
N THR A 374 4.68 -4.51 29.99
CA THR A 374 5.15 -5.85 29.61
C THR A 374 5.67 -5.83 28.18
N GLN A 375 6.95 -6.19 28.03
CA GLN A 375 7.61 -6.26 26.74
C GLN A 375 7.04 -7.40 25.87
N GLY A 376 6.43 -7.05 24.75
CA GLY A 376 6.09 -8.03 23.71
C GLY A 376 7.31 -8.42 22.85
N PRO A 377 7.20 -9.46 22.00
CA PRO A 377 8.33 -10.02 21.25
C PRO A 377 9.14 -9.03 20.37
N ASN A 378 8.53 -7.91 19.98
CA ASN A 378 9.16 -6.88 19.16
C ASN A 378 9.15 -5.50 19.84
N ASP A 379 8.71 -5.41 21.09
CA ASP A 379 8.60 -4.14 21.80
C ASP A 379 9.96 -3.77 22.42
N PRO A 380 10.26 -2.47 22.57
CA PRO A 380 11.47 -2.06 23.28
C PRO A 380 11.34 -2.41 24.76
N GLN A 381 12.47 -2.56 25.45
CA GLN A 381 12.47 -2.79 26.89
C GLN A 381 11.86 -1.57 27.61
N PRO A 382 11.03 -1.74 28.64
CA PRO A 382 10.59 -0.63 29.48
C PRO A 382 11.78 -0.04 30.26
N ALA A 383 11.74 1.26 30.53
CA ALA A 383 12.66 1.90 31.47
C ALA A 383 12.27 1.47 32.90
N PRO A 384 13.24 1.14 33.77
CA PRO A 384 12.95 0.77 35.15
C PRO A 384 12.13 1.84 35.87
N ALA A 385 11.06 1.44 36.56
CA ALA A 385 10.18 2.37 37.25
C ALA A 385 10.92 3.16 38.35
N THR A 386 11.87 2.52 39.01
CA THR A 386 12.70 3.10 40.08
C THR A 386 13.39 4.39 39.65
N TYR A 387 13.94 4.44 38.43
CA TYR A 387 14.64 5.64 37.93
C TYR A 387 13.69 6.84 37.79
N GLY A 388 12.46 6.61 37.35
CA GLY A 388 11.45 7.65 37.26
C GLY A 388 10.98 8.11 38.64
N ALA A 389 10.76 7.18 39.56
CA ALA A 389 10.32 7.46 40.92
C ALA A 389 11.38 8.25 41.72
N GLU A 390 12.64 7.82 41.70
CA GLU A 390 13.76 8.52 42.36
C GLU A 390 13.93 9.96 41.87
N HIS A 391 13.72 10.20 40.56
CA HIS A 391 13.78 11.55 40.01
C HIS A 391 12.55 12.38 40.39
N ALA A 392 11.37 11.78 40.40
CA ALA A 392 10.13 12.44 40.80
C ALA A 392 10.19 12.91 42.27
N HIS A 393 10.79 12.13 43.18
CA HIS A 393 11.01 12.52 44.58
C HIS A 393 11.83 13.81 44.75
N LYS A 394 12.66 14.18 43.77
CA LYS A 394 13.43 15.43 43.80
C LYS A 394 12.60 16.65 43.39
N ILE A 395 11.43 16.44 42.78
CA ILE A 395 10.57 17.48 42.22
C ILE A 395 9.34 17.72 43.11
N VAL A 396 8.71 16.65 43.59
CA VAL A 396 7.50 16.74 44.42
C VAL A 396 7.82 17.19 45.87
N LYS A 397 6.81 17.68 46.60
CA LYS A 397 6.99 18.21 47.96
C LYS A 397 7.05 17.14 49.04
N THR A 398 6.27 16.07 48.91
CA THR A 398 6.17 15.00 49.91
C THR A 398 6.35 13.63 49.27
N PRO A 399 6.94 12.65 49.99
CA PRO A 399 7.20 11.32 49.44
C PRO A 399 5.92 10.60 48.97
N GLU A 400 4.78 10.82 49.63
CA GLU A 400 3.50 10.17 49.34
C GLU A 400 2.89 10.61 48.00
N GLN A 401 3.45 11.64 47.35
CA GLN A 401 3.06 12.07 46.00
C GLN A 401 3.62 11.14 44.92
N VAL A 402 4.59 10.29 45.26
CA VAL A 402 5.15 9.29 44.34
C VAL A 402 4.63 7.90 44.72
N TYR A 403 4.19 7.14 43.72
CA TYR A 403 3.77 5.77 43.90
C TYR A 403 4.97 4.83 44.09
N ASP A 404 4.90 3.98 45.12
CA ASP A 404 5.95 3.07 45.57
C ASP A 404 5.53 1.57 45.54
N GLY A 405 4.37 1.27 44.96
CA GLY A 405 3.86 -0.11 44.83
C GLY A 405 4.39 -0.85 43.60
N GLU A 406 3.72 -1.97 43.27
CA GLU A 406 4.06 -2.79 42.09
C GLU A 406 4.07 -1.95 40.81
N PRO A 407 5.14 -2.00 39.99
CA PRO A 407 5.38 -1.08 38.89
C PRO A 407 4.58 -1.45 37.63
N ASP A 408 3.30 -1.76 37.77
CA ASP A 408 2.39 -2.12 36.69
C ASP A 408 1.16 -1.20 36.66
N ILE A 409 0.54 -1.09 35.48
CA ILE A 409 -0.61 -0.20 35.29
C ILE A 409 -1.86 -0.64 36.05
N ALA A 410 -2.03 -1.94 36.32
CA ALA A 410 -3.21 -2.44 37.04
C ALA A 410 -3.16 -2.06 38.52
N SER A 411 -1.96 -2.02 39.11
CA SER A 411 -1.74 -1.60 40.50
C SER A 411 -1.67 -0.08 40.66
N ALA A 412 -1.00 0.62 39.74
CA ALA A 412 -0.82 2.07 39.83
C ALA A 412 -2.08 2.88 39.50
N LEU A 413 -2.97 2.36 38.64
CA LEU A 413 -4.17 3.10 38.22
C LEU A 413 -5.16 3.33 39.39
N PRO A 414 -5.51 2.33 40.22
CA PRO A 414 -6.32 2.57 41.41
C PRO A 414 -5.73 3.59 42.36
N TRP A 415 -4.42 3.50 42.63
CA TRP A 415 -3.71 4.50 43.44
C TRP A 415 -3.84 5.89 42.82
N ALA A 416 -3.63 6.01 41.50
CA ALA A 416 -3.68 7.28 40.80
C ALA A 416 -5.08 7.90 40.86
N CYS A 417 -6.12 7.08 40.65
CA CYS A 417 -7.51 7.50 40.73
C CYS A 417 -7.92 7.94 42.15
N ASN A 418 -7.45 7.24 43.19
CA ASN A 418 -7.68 7.62 44.58
C ASN A 418 -6.94 8.91 44.95
N LYS A 419 -5.63 8.97 44.67
CA LYS A 419 -4.75 10.11 44.99
C LYS A 419 -5.20 11.39 44.30
N ALA A 420 -5.72 11.28 43.08
CA ALA A 420 -6.22 12.43 42.35
C ALA A 420 -7.47 13.05 42.99
N GLY A 421 -8.29 12.29 43.73
CA GLY A 421 -9.60 12.74 44.18
C GLY A 421 -10.42 13.25 42.99
N THR A 422 -10.83 14.52 43.02
CA THR A 422 -11.53 15.18 41.90
C THR A 422 -10.60 15.73 40.81
N GLY A 423 -9.29 15.78 41.05
CA GLY A 423 -8.29 16.28 40.10
C GLY A 423 -8.06 15.33 38.93
N PRO A 424 -7.41 15.76 37.84
CA PRO A 424 -7.23 14.95 36.62
C PRO A 424 -6.20 13.81 36.79
N VAL A 425 -6.43 12.71 36.07
CA VAL A 425 -5.48 11.60 35.91
C VAL A 425 -5.04 11.50 34.46
N VAL A 426 -3.74 11.41 34.22
CA VAL A 426 -3.14 11.34 32.88
C VAL A 426 -2.20 10.14 32.76
N VAL A 427 -2.47 9.25 31.79
CA VAL A 427 -1.62 8.08 31.49
C VAL A 427 -0.79 8.36 30.23
N THR A 428 0.54 8.31 30.33
CA THR A 428 1.43 8.71 29.23
C THR A 428 2.78 7.99 29.19
N GLY A 429 3.69 8.41 28.31
CA GLY A 429 5.07 7.90 28.22
C GLY A 429 5.28 6.87 27.11
N SER A 430 4.27 6.06 26.77
CA SER A 430 4.35 5.11 25.67
C SER A 430 2.99 4.59 25.22
N LEU A 431 2.87 4.29 23.91
CA LEU A 431 1.72 3.54 23.39
C LEU A 431 1.66 2.10 23.92
N TYR A 432 2.79 1.52 24.32
CA TYR A 432 2.84 0.16 24.86
C TYR A 432 2.14 0.08 26.22
N LEU A 433 2.33 1.07 27.09
CA LEU A 433 1.60 1.20 28.34
C LEU A 433 0.09 1.35 28.10
N ILE A 434 -0.31 2.25 27.19
CA ILE A 434 -1.73 2.49 26.89
C ILE A 434 -2.38 1.22 26.32
N ARG A 435 -1.65 0.43 25.54
CA ARG A 435 -2.14 -0.87 25.04
C ARG A 435 -2.49 -1.81 26.19
N GLN A 436 -1.69 -1.84 27.26
CA GLN A 436 -1.97 -2.65 28.43
C GLN A 436 -3.14 -2.12 29.24
N LEU A 437 -3.21 -0.80 29.41
CA LEU A 437 -4.38 -0.15 30.00
C LEU A 437 -5.66 -0.58 29.29
N PHE A 438 -5.69 -0.57 27.94
CA PHE A 438 -6.85 -0.99 27.17
C PHE A 438 -7.21 -2.48 27.32
N GLY A 439 -6.29 -3.30 27.82
CA GLY A 439 -6.52 -4.71 28.11
C GLY A 439 -7.10 -4.98 29.51
N LEU A 440 -7.14 -3.97 30.40
CA LEU A 440 -7.73 -4.12 31.73
C LEU A 440 -9.26 -4.22 31.63
N SER A 441 -9.85 -5.02 32.52
CA SER A 441 -11.30 -5.02 32.73
C SER A 441 -11.75 -3.63 33.19
N GLY A 442 -13.00 -3.24 32.89
CA GLY A 442 -13.55 -1.95 33.33
C GLY A 442 -12.97 -0.72 32.62
N ILE A 443 -12.16 -0.89 31.58
CA ILE A 443 -11.74 0.20 30.70
C ILE A 443 -12.71 0.31 29.53
N ARG A 444 -13.40 1.45 29.42
CA ARG A 444 -14.33 1.76 28.33
C ARG A 444 -13.84 2.93 27.52
N ARG A 445 -13.69 2.72 26.22
CA ARG A 445 -13.36 3.79 25.28
C ARG A 445 -14.65 4.35 24.70
N PRO A 446 -14.82 5.68 24.68
CA PRO A 446 -16.03 6.30 24.11
C PRO A 446 -16.15 6.05 22.60
N ARG A 447 -15.04 5.75 21.94
CA ARG A 447 -14.98 5.55 20.50
C ARG A 447 -14.19 4.31 20.14
N GLU A 448 -14.80 3.45 19.34
CA GLU A 448 -14.14 2.29 18.75
C GLU A 448 -14.31 2.31 17.24
N VAL A 449 -13.20 2.16 16.53
CA VAL A 449 -13.22 2.02 15.07
C VAL A 449 -13.72 0.61 14.75
N GLY A 450 -14.81 0.52 13.99
CA GLY A 450 -15.37 -0.76 13.59
C GLY A 450 -14.44 -1.54 12.63
N THR A 451 -14.64 -2.85 12.59
CA THR A 451 -13.87 -3.75 11.71
C THR A 451 -14.62 -4.05 10.42
N ARG A 452 -13.90 -4.12 9.30
CA ARG A 452 -14.43 -4.53 8.00
C ARG A 452 -15.05 -5.93 8.10
N ARG A 453 -16.25 -6.08 7.55
CA ARG A 453 -16.92 -7.38 7.48
C ARG A 453 -16.11 -8.36 6.62
N PRO A 454 -16.18 -9.67 6.90
CA PRO A 454 -15.51 -10.69 6.09
C PRO A 454 -15.86 -10.62 4.60
N GLY A 455 -14.83 -10.63 3.75
CA GLY A 455 -14.88 -10.55 2.29
C GLY A 455 -14.69 -11.89 1.57
N ARG A 456 -14.38 -11.85 0.25
CA ARG A 456 -14.41 -13.05 -0.64
C ARG A 456 -13.30 -14.03 -0.30
N ALA A 457 -12.15 -13.49 0.09
CA ALA A 457 -11.00 -14.28 0.50
C ALA A 457 -11.26 -15.04 1.79
N GLN A 458 -11.92 -14.41 2.78
CA GLN A 458 -12.32 -15.12 4.00
C GLN A 458 -13.38 -16.18 3.72
N LEU A 459 -14.35 -15.92 2.84
CA LEU A 459 -15.34 -16.92 2.44
C LEU A 459 -14.67 -18.19 1.87
N TYR A 460 -13.69 -18.01 0.98
CA TYR A 460 -12.91 -19.12 0.43
C TYR A 460 -12.14 -19.87 1.52
N ARG A 461 -11.44 -19.15 2.41
CA ARG A 461 -10.70 -19.76 3.53
C ARG A 461 -11.61 -20.60 4.42
N TYR A 462 -12.74 -20.07 4.87
CA TYR A 462 -13.67 -20.84 5.70
C TYR A 462 -14.25 -22.04 4.96
N SER A 463 -14.44 -21.94 3.64
CA SER A 463 -14.88 -23.08 2.84
C SER A 463 -13.84 -24.20 2.77
N GLN A 464 -12.54 -23.86 2.82
CA GLN A 464 -11.47 -24.86 2.91
C GLN A 464 -11.34 -25.42 4.32
N ILE A 465 -11.32 -24.56 5.36
CA ILE A 465 -11.25 -25.03 6.75
C ILE A 465 -12.43 -25.94 7.06
N ALA A 466 -13.65 -25.60 6.63
CA ALA A 466 -14.85 -26.42 6.84
C ALA A 466 -14.80 -27.79 6.15
N ARG A 467 -13.90 -28.00 5.19
CA ARG A 467 -13.65 -29.32 4.57
C ARG A 467 -12.65 -30.15 5.36
N GLU A 468 -11.75 -29.50 6.10
CA GLU A 468 -10.69 -30.14 6.88
C GLU A 468 -11.13 -30.39 8.33
N ARG A 469 -11.87 -29.45 8.93
CA ARG A 469 -12.37 -29.53 10.30
C ARG A 469 -13.66 -28.74 10.49
N ASN A 470 -14.35 -29.03 11.60
CA ASN A 470 -15.45 -28.17 12.04
C ASN A 470 -14.97 -26.75 12.35
N LEU A 471 -15.76 -25.76 11.94
CA LEU A 471 -15.51 -24.35 12.26
C LEU A 471 -15.81 -24.07 13.73
N SER A 472 -15.01 -23.22 14.37
CA SER A 472 -15.34 -22.70 15.70
C SER A 472 -16.62 -21.85 15.64
N SER A 473 -17.24 -21.60 16.80
CA SER A 473 -18.43 -20.74 16.89
C SER A 473 -18.22 -19.36 16.27
N GLU A 474 -17.04 -18.77 16.48
CA GLU A 474 -16.65 -17.50 15.88
C GLU A 474 -16.39 -17.60 14.37
N GLU A 475 -15.72 -18.66 13.90
CA GLU A 475 -15.52 -18.92 12.47
C GLU A 475 -16.83 -19.14 11.73
N ALA A 476 -17.77 -19.89 12.32
CA ALA A 476 -19.09 -20.10 11.76
C ALA A 476 -19.89 -18.79 11.67
N ARG A 477 -19.81 -17.93 12.70
CA ARG A 477 -20.41 -16.58 12.70
C ARG A 477 -19.86 -15.73 11.56
N GLU A 478 -18.54 -15.67 11.43
CA GLU A 478 -17.89 -14.90 10.36
C GLU A 478 -18.17 -15.48 8.97
N PHE A 479 -18.17 -16.81 8.82
CA PHE A 479 -18.52 -17.48 7.57
C PHE A 479 -19.94 -17.13 7.12
N LYS A 480 -20.90 -17.14 8.06
CA LYS A 480 -22.29 -16.72 7.81
C LYS A 480 -22.37 -15.24 7.41
N GLN A 481 -21.60 -14.37 8.05
CA GLN A 481 -21.51 -12.95 7.67
C GLN A 481 -20.90 -12.77 6.27
N ALA A 482 -19.80 -13.46 5.98
CA ALA A 482 -19.15 -13.45 4.66
C ALA A 482 -20.15 -13.86 3.56
N ARG A 483 -20.90 -14.96 3.77
CA ARG A 483 -21.92 -15.45 2.83
C ARG A 483 -23.04 -14.45 2.57
N ARG A 484 -23.46 -13.68 3.57
CA ARG A 484 -24.56 -12.70 3.45
C ARG A 484 -24.17 -11.46 2.64
N HIS A 485 -22.90 -11.06 2.67
CA HIS A 485 -22.42 -9.81 2.08
C HIS A 485 -21.85 -9.94 0.67
N HIS A 486 -21.56 -11.15 0.21
CA HIS A 486 -21.26 -11.34 -1.21
C HIS A 486 -22.52 -11.22 -2.04
N TYR A 487 -22.38 -10.63 -3.23
CA TYR A 487 -23.33 -10.63 -4.36
C TYR A 487 -23.73 -12.04 -4.84
N LEU A 488 -23.27 -13.08 -4.13
CA LEU A 488 -23.61 -14.49 -4.24
C LEU A 488 -24.65 -14.93 -3.21
N SER A 489 -25.22 -14.01 -2.40
CA SER A 489 -26.39 -14.32 -1.60
C SER A 489 -27.48 -14.88 -2.53
N PRO A 490 -27.94 -16.11 -2.32
CA PRO A 490 -29.02 -16.71 -3.13
C PRO A 490 -30.28 -15.84 -3.15
N LYS A 491 -30.45 -14.95 -2.16
CA LYS A 491 -31.57 -14.01 -2.06
C LYS A 491 -31.47 -12.77 -2.97
N ARG A 492 -30.31 -12.46 -3.55
CA ARG A 492 -30.11 -11.23 -4.36
C ARG A 492 -29.52 -11.47 -5.75
N SER A 493 -28.96 -12.64 -6.03
CA SER A 493 -28.35 -12.94 -7.33
C SER A 493 -29.32 -13.67 -8.27
N HIS A 494 -29.61 -13.10 -9.44
CA HIS A 494 -30.50 -13.74 -10.43
C HIS A 494 -29.98 -15.10 -10.94
N VAL A 495 -28.65 -15.30 -10.88
CA VAL A 495 -27.96 -16.54 -11.27
C VAL A 495 -28.20 -17.66 -10.24
N PHE A 496 -28.36 -17.31 -8.96
CA PHE A 496 -28.48 -18.25 -7.84
C PHE A 496 -29.85 -18.20 -7.15
N ALA A 497 -30.83 -17.52 -7.75
CA ALA A 497 -32.14 -17.26 -7.16
C ALA A 497 -32.89 -18.56 -6.78
N ASP A 498 -32.71 -19.62 -7.57
CA ASP A 498 -33.43 -20.88 -7.41
C ASP A 498 -32.66 -21.89 -6.54
N VAL A 499 -31.37 -21.65 -6.31
CA VAL A 499 -30.49 -22.56 -5.53
C VAL A 499 -30.92 -22.63 -4.07
N ALA A 500 -31.50 -21.55 -3.53
CA ALA A 500 -32.06 -21.54 -2.18
C ALA A 500 -33.25 -22.50 -1.98
N LYS A 501 -33.88 -22.95 -3.08
CA LYS A 501 -35.03 -23.85 -3.09
C LYS A 501 -34.69 -25.23 -3.68
N GLY A 502 -33.41 -25.58 -3.79
CA GLY A 502 -32.94 -26.84 -4.37
C GLY A 502 -32.88 -26.88 -5.90
N GLY A 503 -33.09 -25.74 -6.58
CA GLY A 503 -32.99 -25.63 -8.05
C GLY A 503 -31.56 -25.47 -8.57
N SER A 504 -31.39 -25.62 -9.89
CA SER A 504 -30.10 -25.49 -10.57
C SER A 504 -29.70 -24.02 -10.81
N ILE A 505 -28.41 -23.78 -11.02
CA ILE A 505 -27.87 -22.44 -11.32
C ILE A 505 -28.46 -21.96 -12.66
N LYS A 506 -29.08 -20.78 -12.67
CA LYS A 506 -29.61 -20.19 -13.90
C LYS A 506 -28.45 -19.67 -14.76
N PRO A 507 -28.34 -20.07 -16.03
CA PRO A 507 -27.30 -19.57 -16.91
C PRO A 507 -27.53 -18.08 -17.20
N LEU A 508 -26.43 -17.32 -17.31
CA LEU A 508 -26.46 -15.91 -17.68
C LEU A 508 -27.22 -15.73 -19.02
N ARG A 509 -28.19 -14.82 -19.07
CA ARG A 509 -28.92 -14.51 -20.31
C ARG A 509 -27.98 -13.81 -21.30
N VAL A 510 -27.41 -14.60 -22.21
CA VAL A 510 -26.62 -14.13 -23.34
C VAL A 510 -27.58 -13.71 -24.48
N SER A 511 -27.33 -12.57 -25.14
CA SER A 511 -28.17 -12.08 -26.25
C SER A 511 -28.27 -13.12 -27.38
N ALA A 512 -29.38 -13.15 -28.13
CA ALA A 512 -29.57 -14.09 -29.24
C ALA A 512 -28.45 -14.01 -30.30
N LYS A 513 -27.98 -12.78 -30.58
CA LYS A 513 -26.85 -12.52 -31.48
C LYS A 513 -25.54 -13.15 -30.96
N THR A 514 -25.25 -12.98 -29.68
CA THR A 514 -24.05 -13.56 -29.06
C THR A 514 -24.13 -15.08 -28.97
N ARG A 515 -25.31 -15.65 -28.69
CA ARG A 515 -25.53 -17.11 -28.67
C ARG A 515 -25.28 -17.73 -30.05
N LYS A 516 -25.76 -17.10 -31.13
CA LYS A 516 -25.51 -17.54 -32.52
C LYS A 516 -24.01 -17.53 -32.84
N LEU A 517 -23.30 -16.48 -32.45
CA LEU A 517 -21.85 -16.39 -32.64
C LEU A 517 -21.08 -17.42 -31.82
N GLN A 518 -21.51 -17.72 -30.58
CA GLN A 518 -20.89 -18.75 -29.74
C GLN A 518 -21.08 -20.15 -30.34
N SER A 519 -22.26 -20.43 -30.89
CA SER A 519 -22.54 -21.69 -31.60
C SER A 519 -21.67 -21.82 -32.85
N LYS A 520 -21.54 -20.74 -33.64
CA LYS A 520 -20.64 -20.69 -34.82
C LYS A 520 -19.19 -20.96 -34.39
N ALA A 521 -18.71 -20.28 -33.36
CA ALA A 521 -17.36 -20.49 -32.83
C ALA A 521 -17.15 -21.95 -32.35
N ALA A 522 -18.09 -22.53 -31.61
CA ALA A 522 -17.99 -23.91 -31.13
C ALA A 522 -17.92 -24.92 -32.28
N PHE A 523 -18.74 -24.74 -33.33
CA PHE A 523 -18.72 -25.58 -34.52
C PHE A 523 -17.36 -25.54 -35.24
N HIS A 524 -16.88 -24.35 -35.58
CA HIS A 524 -15.62 -24.22 -36.31
C HIS A 524 -14.40 -24.63 -35.46
N LYS A 525 -14.45 -24.46 -34.13
CA LYS A 525 -13.44 -25.01 -33.22
C LYS A 525 -13.38 -26.54 -33.29
N LYS A 526 -14.54 -27.20 -33.21
CA LYS A 526 -14.64 -28.66 -33.26
C LYS A 526 -14.14 -29.21 -34.59
N GLN A 527 -14.50 -28.58 -35.71
CA GLN A 527 -14.00 -28.96 -37.04
C GLN A 527 -12.48 -28.77 -37.15
N ALA A 528 -11.93 -27.63 -36.71
CA ALA A 528 -10.49 -27.36 -36.75
C ALA A 528 -9.66 -28.29 -35.84
N GLU A 529 -10.24 -28.77 -34.73
CA GLU A 529 -9.63 -29.80 -33.87
C GLU A 529 -9.74 -31.19 -34.52
N GLY A 530 -10.86 -31.52 -35.14
CA GLY A 530 -11.05 -32.75 -35.92
C GLY A 530 -10.01 -32.91 -37.03
N TYR A 531 -9.88 -31.90 -37.90
CA TYR A 531 -8.87 -31.92 -38.96
C TYR A 531 -7.44 -31.99 -38.42
N ARG A 532 -7.13 -31.29 -37.32
CA ARG A 532 -5.80 -31.38 -36.69
C ARG A 532 -5.50 -32.78 -36.16
N ASN A 533 -6.48 -33.46 -35.58
CA ASN A 533 -6.31 -34.83 -35.11
C ASN A 533 -6.12 -35.79 -36.29
N SER A 534 -6.86 -35.62 -37.38
CA SER A 534 -6.67 -36.40 -38.61
C SER A 534 -5.30 -36.17 -39.25
N ILE A 535 -4.83 -34.92 -39.33
CA ILE A 535 -3.49 -34.56 -39.80
C ILE A 535 -2.43 -35.24 -38.93
N ALA A 536 -2.54 -35.14 -37.60
CA ALA A 536 -1.60 -35.75 -36.67
C ALA A 536 -1.60 -37.28 -36.74
N ALA A 537 -2.74 -37.91 -37.02
CA ALA A 537 -2.83 -39.35 -37.23
C ALA A 537 -2.13 -39.77 -38.54
N ILE A 538 -2.42 -39.07 -39.65
CA ILE A 538 -1.79 -39.34 -40.95
C ILE A 538 -0.28 -39.11 -40.90
N GLU A 539 0.19 -38.00 -40.30
CA GLU A 539 1.61 -37.72 -40.13
C GLU A 539 2.32 -38.80 -39.28
N LYS A 540 1.64 -39.35 -38.28
CA LYS A 540 2.15 -40.46 -37.45
C LYS A 540 2.18 -41.79 -38.20
N ASP A 541 1.22 -42.06 -39.08
CA ASP A 541 1.18 -43.27 -39.90
C ASP A 541 2.21 -43.21 -41.04
N MET A 542 2.46 -42.03 -41.62
CA MET A 542 3.56 -41.79 -42.57
C MET A 542 4.93 -42.03 -41.94
N GLN A 543 5.12 -41.64 -40.67
CA GLN A 543 6.35 -41.92 -39.91
C GLN A 543 6.53 -43.42 -39.57
N ARG A 544 5.46 -44.22 -39.60
CA ARG A 544 5.51 -45.67 -39.36
C ARG A 544 5.68 -46.49 -40.64
N GLY A 545 5.31 -45.95 -41.81
CA GLY A 545 5.38 -46.62 -43.11
C GLY A 545 6.75 -46.61 -43.81
N THR A 546 7.76 -45.93 -43.26
CA THR A 546 9.11 -45.81 -43.86
C THR A 546 10.04 -47.01 -43.65
N THR A 547 9.48 -48.20 -43.36
CA THR A 547 10.22 -49.47 -43.30
C THR A 547 9.50 -50.54 -44.14
N GLY A 548 9.59 -50.45 -45.46
CA GLY A 548 9.05 -51.47 -46.37
C GLY A 548 9.11 -51.07 -47.85
N THR A 549 10.00 -51.75 -48.58
CA THR A 549 10.19 -51.90 -50.05
C THR A 549 9.60 -50.89 -51.04
N ALA A 550 10.49 -50.49 -51.96
CA ALA A 550 10.23 -49.77 -53.20
C ALA A 550 9.15 -50.43 -54.07
N ASP A 551 8.05 -49.72 -54.27
CA ASP A 551 7.46 -49.42 -55.58
C ASP A 551 6.15 -48.65 -55.39
N SER A 552 6.15 -47.40 -55.88
CA SER A 552 5.00 -46.54 -56.24
C SER A 552 5.20 -45.08 -55.78
N GLU A 553 5.69 -44.23 -56.67
CA GLU A 553 5.80 -42.77 -56.42
C GLU A 553 4.44 -42.05 -56.53
N LYS A 554 3.43 -42.64 -57.17
CA LYS A 554 2.11 -42.02 -57.40
C LYS A 554 1.16 -41.93 -56.17
N PRO A 555 1.14 -42.86 -55.19
CA PRO A 555 0.27 -42.75 -54.01
C PRO A 555 0.75 -41.71 -52.98
N VAL A 556 2.07 -41.49 -52.88
CA VAL A 556 2.68 -40.58 -51.89
C VAL A 556 2.37 -39.12 -52.24
N GLU A 557 2.44 -38.75 -53.52
CA GLU A 557 2.03 -37.43 -54.00
C GLU A 557 0.55 -37.14 -53.71
N ASN A 558 -0.33 -38.14 -53.86
CA ASN A 558 -1.77 -38.00 -53.61
C ASN A 558 -2.07 -37.85 -52.10
N ILE A 559 -1.32 -38.53 -51.23
CA ILE A 559 -1.43 -38.38 -49.77
C ILE A 559 -0.90 -37.01 -49.32
N ALA A 560 0.22 -36.55 -49.88
CA ALA A 560 0.76 -35.23 -49.60
C ALA A 560 -0.21 -34.11 -50.02
N ALA A 561 -0.81 -34.21 -51.21
CA ALA A 561 -1.82 -33.27 -51.69
C ALA A 561 -3.06 -33.25 -50.79
N ARG A 562 -3.55 -34.43 -50.35
CA ARG A 562 -4.68 -34.53 -49.41
C ARG A 562 -4.34 -33.98 -48.02
N LEU A 563 -3.10 -34.15 -47.55
CA LEU A 563 -2.65 -33.59 -46.28
C LEU A 563 -2.63 -32.06 -46.31
N GLU A 564 -2.21 -31.48 -47.45
CA GLU A 564 -2.20 -30.04 -47.65
C GLU A 564 -3.61 -29.46 -47.73
N ASP A 565 -4.54 -30.18 -48.37
CA ASP A 565 -5.97 -29.85 -48.37
C ASP A 565 -6.55 -29.85 -46.94
N LEU A 566 -6.23 -30.87 -46.13
CA LEU A 566 -6.67 -30.94 -44.73
C LEU A 566 -6.07 -29.80 -43.89
N LYS A 567 -4.80 -29.43 -44.12
CA LYS A 567 -4.15 -28.28 -43.46
C LYS A 567 -4.85 -26.97 -43.84
N THR A 568 -5.21 -26.80 -45.11
CA THR A 568 -5.94 -25.64 -45.61
C THR A 568 -7.35 -25.54 -45.00
N GLN A 569 -8.07 -26.65 -44.92
CA GLN A 569 -9.39 -26.70 -44.27
C GLN A 569 -9.29 -26.40 -42.76
N ALA A 570 -8.29 -26.97 -42.07
CA ALA A 570 -8.05 -26.69 -40.66
C ALA A 570 -7.76 -25.19 -40.41
N ALA A 571 -6.97 -24.57 -41.26
CA ALA A 571 -6.67 -23.13 -41.21
C ALA A 571 -7.92 -22.28 -41.45
N THR A 572 -8.76 -22.66 -42.42
CA THR A 572 -10.01 -21.96 -42.74
C THR A 572 -10.99 -22.00 -41.57
N HIS A 573 -11.23 -23.17 -40.99
CA HIS A 573 -12.07 -23.29 -39.80
C HIS A 573 -11.48 -22.55 -38.60
N ARG A 574 -10.15 -22.47 -38.49
CA ARG A 574 -9.50 -21.69 -37.43
C ARG A 574 -9.75 -20.18 -37.60
N ALA A 575 -9.65 -19.66 -38.81
CA ALA A 575 -9.93 -18.27 -39.12
C ALA A 575 -11.39 -17.89 -38.82
N GLU A 576 -12.36 -18.73 -39.22
CA GLU A 576 -13.78 -18.52 -38.94
C GLU A 576 -14.11 -18.56 -37.44
N TYR A 577 -13.45 -19.43 -36.68
CA TYR A 577 -13.52 -19.43 -35.22
C TYR A 577 -13.01 -18.12 -34.62
N ASP A 578 -11.85 -17.65 -35.09
CA ASP A 578 -11.22 -16.42 -34.60
C ASP A 578 -12.04 -15.17 -34.99
N ASP A 579 -12.69 -15.14 -36.16
CA ASP A 579 -13.65 -14.09 -36.56
C ASP A 579 -14.91 -14.09 -35.69
N ALA A 580 -15.52 -15.26 -35.47
CA ALA A 580 -16.70 -15.36 -34.61
C ALA A 580 -16.37 -14.90 -33.18
N LEU A 581 -15.20 -15.27 -32.66
CA LEU A 581 -14.71 -14.78 -31.37
C LEU A 581 -14.34 -13.31 -31.37
N LEU A 582 -13.77 -12.78 -32.46
CA LEU A 582 -13.52 -11.35 -32.63
C LEU A 582 -14.82 -10.56 -32.54
N LYS A 583 -15.87 -11.02 -33.21
CA LYS A 583 -17.22 -10.42 -33.16
C LYS A 583 -17.87 -10.52 -31.77
N ILE A 584 -17.61 -11.59 -31.01
CA ILE A 584 -18.06 -11.72 -29.61
C ILE A 584 -17.26 -10.80 -28.68
N ARG A 585 -15.94 -10.71 -28.88
CA ARG A 585 -15.01 -10.01 -27.97
C ARG A 585 -14.85 -8.53 -28.28
N GLY A 586 -15.23 -8.09 -29.49
CA GLY A 586 -15.00 -6.75 -30.02
C GLY A 586 -13.52 -6.44 -30.33
N ARG A 587 -12.63 -7.43 -30.26
CA ARG A 587 -11.17 -7.28 -30.46
C ARG A 587 -10.52 -8.63 -30.81
N ARG A 588 -9.39 -8.59 -31.54
CA ARG A 588 -8.67 -9.81 -31.97
C ARG A 588 -8.18 -10.60 -30.76
N ALA A 589 -8.10 -11.93 -30.89
CA ALA A 589 -7.54 -12.78 -29.85
C ALA A 589 -6.06 -12.39 -29.67
N ILE A 590 -5.69 -11.92 -28.48
CA ILE A 590 -4.31 -11.56 -28.19
C ILE A 590 -3.68 -12.80 -27.53
N PRO A 591 -2.72 -13.49 -28.19
CA PRO A 591 -2.30 -14.84 -27.80
C PRO A 591 -1.79 -14.98 -26.35
N HIS A 592 -1.37 -13.88 -25.74
CA HIS A 592 -0.77 -13.81 -24.41
C HIS A 592 -1.68 -13.11 -23.37
N ILE A 593 -2.96 -12.85 -23.67
CA ILE A 593 -3.86 -12.10 -22.78
C ILE A 593 -4.89 -13.02 -22.14
N LYS A 594 -4.51 -13.58 -21.00
CA LYS A 594 -5.42 -14.16 -20.00
C LYS A 594 -5.84 -13.13 -18.93
N TYR A 595 -5.25 -11.93 -18.92
CA TYR A 595 -5.46 -10.89 -17.90
C TYR A 595 -5.37 -9.45 -18.48
N LYS A 596 -6.50 -8.74 -18.62
CA LYS A 596 -6.57 -7.29 -18.88
C LYS A 596 -7.80 -6.68 -18.18
N THR A 597 -7.70 -5.45 -17.68
CA THR A 597 -8.64 -4.81 -16.73
C THR A 597 -9.79 -4.04 -17.41
N HIS A 598 -10.86 -3.74 -16.65
CA HIS A 598 -12.09 -3.05 -17.09
C HIS A 598 -11.82 -1.75 -17.90
N ARG A 599 -10.80 -0.97 -17.50
CA ARG A 599 -10.36 0.26 -18.17
C ARG A 599 -9.90 0.06 -19.61
N GLN A 600 -9.34 -1.10 -19.92
CA GLN A 600 -8.86 -1.46 -21.26
C GLN A 600 -9.99 -2.01 -22.15
N VAL A 601 -11.22 -2.11 -21.62
CA VAL A 601 -12.40 -2.62 -22.32
C VAL A 601 -13.42 -1.50 -22.59
N PHE A 602 -13.55 -0.49 -21.71
CA PHE A 602 -14.66 0.47 -21.78
C PHE A 602 -14.27 1.94 -22.06
N GLY A 603 -12.98 2.29 -22.13
CA GLY A 603 -12.53 3.66 -22.44
C GLY A 603 -12.86 4.72 -21.37
N TYR A 604 -12.53 5.99 -21.64
CA TYR A 604 -12.77 7.11 -20.73
C TYR A 604 -14.04 7.92 -21.09
N PRO A 605 -14.78 8.47 -20.11
CA PRO A 605 -15.87 9.42 -20.36
C PRO A 605 -15.34 10.78 -20.83
N LYS A 606 -16.08 11.46 -21.72
CA LYS A 606 -15.70 12.75 -22.30
C LYS A 606 -15.75 13.88 -21.26
N PRO A 607 -14.79 14.83 -21.27
CA PRO A 607 -14.80 15.96 -20.35
C PRO A 607 -15.86 17.01 -20.74
N PRO A 608 -16.47 17.70 -19.76
CA PRO A 608 -17.40 18.79 -20.01
C PRO A 608 -16.69 20.04 -20.58
N LYS A 609 -17.41 20.83 -21.38
CA LYS A 609 -16.91 22.05 -22.03
C LYS A 609 -16.69 23.17 -21.01
N ALA A 610 -15.65 23.97 -21.22
CA ALA A 610 -15.25 25.07 -20.35
C ALA A 610 -16.22 26.27 -20.45
N PRO A 611 -16.66 26.85 -19.33
CA PRO A 611 -17.36 28.12 -19.34
C PRO A 611 -16.42 29.30 -19.57
N THR A 612 -16.90 30.22 -20.39
CA THR A 612 -16.25 31.42 -20.92
C THR A 612 -16.49 32.63 -20.03
N LYS A 613 -15.39 33.31 -19.69
CA LYS A 613 -15.24 34.67 -19.14
C LYS A 613 -15.55 34.88 -17.65
N SER A 614 -14.55 35.48 -16.99
CA SER A 614 -14.52 35.96 -15.61
C SER A 614 -15.31 37.27 -15.47
N PRO A 615 -16.11 37.45 -14.40
CA PRO A 615 -16.78 38.70 -14.09
C PRO A 615 -15.88 39.72 -13.35
N PHE A 616 -14.59 39.46 -13.17
CA PHE A 616 -13.66 40.38 -12.50
C PHE A 616 -12.55 40.88 -13.42
N ALA A 617 -12.93 41.39 -14.60
CA ALA A 617 -12.10 42.33 -15.33
C ALA A 617 -12.18 43.71 -14.62
N PRO A 618 -11.05 44.37 -14.33
CA PRO A 618 -11.04 45.75 -13.89
C PRO A 618 -11.42 46.66 -15.06
N THR A 619 -12.39 47.55 -14.88
CA THR A 619 -12.68 48.62 -15.83
C THR A 619 -11.63 49.72 -15.73
N GLU A 620 -11.15 50.12 -16.91
CA GLU A 620 -10.44 51.34 -17.29
C GLU A 620 -8.90 51.35 -17.22
N GLU A 621 -8.33 51.30 -18.43
CA GLU A 621 -6.93 51.55 -18.78
C GLU A 621 -6.57 53.04 -18.65
N PRO A 622 -5.27 53.36 -18.59
CA PRO A 622 -4.74 54.31 -19.56
C PRO A 622 -3.62 53.69 -20.40
N LYS A 623 -3.68 53.95 -21.72
CA LYS A 623 -2.77 53.44 -22.75
C LYS A 623 -1.31 53.88 -22.53
N PRO A 624 -0.34 52.96 -22.59
CA PRO A 624 1.02 53.28 -22.98
C PRO A 624 1.26 53.02 -24.48
N THR A 625 2.13 53.86 -25.01
CA THR A 625 2.49 54.05 -26.41
C THR A 625 3.22 52.85 -27.05
N LYS A 626 3.07 52.75 -28.37
CA LYS A 626 3.56 51.68 -29.24
C LYS A 626 5.09 51.51 -29.17
N SER A 627 5.55 50.36 -28.69
CA SER A 627 6.88 49.82 -28.96
C SER A 627 6.76 48.36 -29.42
N LYS A 628 7.15 48.11 -30.66
CA LYS A 628 7.07 46.81 -31.34
C LYS A 628 8.09 45.83 -30.74
N ARG A 629 7.63 44.76 -30.06
CA ARG A 629 8.36 43.48 -30.00
C ARG A 629 7.37 42.30 -30.13
N LYS A 630 7.74 41.36 -31.01
CA LYS A 630 6.94 40.26 -31.59
C LYS A 630 6.44 39.25 -30.52
N PRO A 631 5.25 38.65 -30.68
CA PRO A 631 4.81 37.54 -29.85
C PRO A 631 5.47 36.22 -30.31
N SER A 632 6.28 35.60 -29.45
CA SER A 632 6.80 34.25 -29.69
C SER A 632 5.84 33.19 -29.14
N VAL A 633 5.11 32.60 -30.08
CA VAL A 633 4.69 31.19 -30.15
C VAL A 633 3.79 30.65 -29.03
N ALA A 634 2.52 30.52 -29.43
CA ALA A 634 1.45 29.80 -28.75
C ALA A 634 1.77 28.33 -28.52
N TRP A 635 1.40 27.83 -27.34
CA TRP A 635 1.24 26.40 -27.06
C TRP A 635 0.10 25.82 -27.90
N LYS A 636 0.43 25.36 -29.11
CA LYS A 636 -0.24 24.25 -29.78
C LYS A 636 0.72 23.05 -29.75
N ASP A 637 0.13 21.85 -29.73
CA ASP A 637 0.76 20.53 -29.91
C ASP A 637 1.18 19.74 -28.65
N LYS A 638 0.22 18.95 -28.12
CA LYS A 638 0.49 17.65 -27.44
C LYS A 638 -0.56 16.57 -27.74
N ALA A 639 -1.14 16.59 -28.95
CA ALA A 639 -1.96 15.49 -29.49
C ALA A 639 -1.29 14.75 -30.65
N ARG A 640 -0.08 15.17 -31.09
CA ARG A 640 0.60 14.64 -32.28
C ARG A 640 1.62 13.53 -32.04
N ASN A 641 2.06 13.29 -30.80
CA ASN A 641 3.17 12.36 -30.58
C ASN A 641 2.81 10.87 -30.64
N PHE A 642 1.52 10.49 -30.54
CA PHE A 642 1.15 9.06 -30.58
C PHE A 642 1.11 8.50 -32.01
N SER A 643 0.76 9.31 -33.03
CA SER A 643 0.80 8.84 -34.42
C SER A 643 2.23 8.73 -34.96
N GLU A 644 3.13 9.60 -34.48
CA GLU A 644 4.54 9.56 -34.86
C GLU A 644 5.29 8.38 -34.23
N GLU A 645 5.00 8.03 -32.98
CA GLU A 645 5.55 6.82 -32.33
C GLU A 645 5.06 5.53 -32.98
N VAL A 646 3.78 5.47 -33.40
CA VAL A 646 3.24 4.32 -34.14
C VAL A 646 3.86 4.24 -35.55
N ALA A 647 4.00 5.36 -36.25
CA ALA A 647 4.65 5.41 -37.57
C ALA A 647 6.17 5.13 -37.50
N ALA A 648 6.82 5.39 -36.37
CA ALA A 648 8.22 5.02 -36.13
C ALA A 648 8.36 3.51 -35.88
N ALA A 649 7.45 2.92 -35.10
CA ALA A 649 7.43 1.47 -34.85
C ALA A 649 7.12 0.65 -36.11
N GLU A 650 6.21 1.13 -36.98
CA GLU A 650 5.91 0.48 -38.26
C GLU A 650 7.09 0.56 -39.24
N ARG A 651 7.82 1.69 -39.26
CA ARG A 651 9.05 1.83 -40.06
C ARG A 651 10.15 0.90 -39.57
N GLN A 652 10.37 0.79 -38.27
CA GLN A 652 11.36 -0.13 -37.70
C GLN A 652 11.07 -1.58 -38.08
N ARG A 653 9.79 -1.98 -38.03
CA ARG A 653 9.35 -3.32 -38.40
C ARG A 653 9.51 -3.62 -39.89
N SER A 654 9.35 -2.62 -40.75
CA SER A 654 9.58 -2.76 -42.19
C SER A 654 11.07 -2.92 -42.55
N ILE A 655 11.96 -2.30 -41.78
CA ILE A 655 13.42 -2.44 -41.91
C ILE A 655 13.84 -3.85 -41.48
N GLU A 656 13.35 -4.32 -40.33
CA GLU A 656 13.64 -5.67 -39.82
C GLU A 656 13.15 -6.78 -40.79
N MET A 657 11.99 -6.60 -41.43
CA MET A 657 11.49 -7.52 -42.46
C MET A 657 12.37 -7.53 -43.72
N ARG A 658 12.82 -6.37 -44.19
CA ARG A 658 13.75 -6.27 -45.34
C ARG A 658 15.12 -6.88 -45.05
N GLU A 659 15.63 -6.71 -43.84
CA GLU A 659 16.87 -7.35 -43.43
C GLU A 659 16.73 -8.88 -43.32
N ALA A 660 15.58 -9.38 -42.87
CA ALA A 660 15.29 -10.81 -42.85
C ALA A 660 15.20 -11.40 -44.27
N GLU A 661 14.51 -10.70 -45.19
CA GLU A 661 14.42 -11.10 -46.61
C GLU A 661 15.79 -11.09 -47.30
N ASN A 662 16.65 -10.11 -47.00
CA ASN A 662 18.02 -10.07 -47.56
C ASN A 662 18.90 -11.21 -47.01
N ARG A 663 18.80 -11.54 -45.72
CA ARG A 663 19.51 -12.70 -45.14
C ARG A 663 19.04 -14.03 -45.73
N GLU A 664 17.76 -14.11 -46.11
CA GLU A 664 17.20 -15.29 -46.75
C GLU A 664 17.63 -15.41 -48.22
N LYS A 665 17.76 -14.29 -48.94
CA LYS A 665 18.35 -14.23 -50.29
C LYS A 665 19.85 -14.55 -50.30
N GLU A 666 20.62 -14.07 -49.33
CA GLU A 666 22.04 -14.40 -49.19
C GLU A 666 22.26 -15.89 -48.88
N ARG A 667 21.38 -16.49 -48.06
CA ARG A 667 21.38 -17.95 -47.82
C ARG A 667 21.08 -18.74 -49.08
N GLN A 668 20.16 -18.27 -49.93
CA GLN A 668 19.84 -18.90 -51.21
C GLN A 668 20.95 -18.72 -52.27
N SER A 669 21.73 -17.63 -52.25
CA SER A 669 22.86 -17.45 -53.16
C SER A 669 24.14 -18.19 -52.74
N SER A 670 24.24 -18.60 -51.48
CA SER A 670 25.38 -19.37 -50.95
C SER A 670 25.21 -20.90 -51.04
N ASP A 671 24.10 -21.39 -51.62
CA ASP A 671 23.84 -22.82 -51.76
C ASP A 671 24.74 -23.44 -52.85
N PRO A 672 25.70 -24.34 -52.51
CA PRO A 672 26.61 -24.97 -53.46
C PRO A 672 25.92 -25.86 -54.50
N PHE A 673 24.61 -26.14 -54.35
CA PHE A 673 23.86 -26.98 -55.27
C PHE A 673 23.31 -26.24 -56.50
N GLN A 674 23.04 -24.94 -56.40
CA GLN A 674 22.53 -24.16 -57.55
C GLN A 674 23.62 -23.78 -58.57
N SER A 675 24.88 -23.64 -58.14
CA SER A 675 26.00 -23.35 -59.06
C SER A 675 26.31 -24.52 -60.00
N LYS A 676 26.07 -25.77 -59.57
CA LYS A 676 26.17 -26.98 -60.41
C LYS A 676 25.05 -27.09 -61.45
N LEU A 677 23.83 -26.62 -61.12
CA LEU A 677 22.70 -26.59 -62.05
C LEU A 677 22.85 -25.50 -63.13
N ALA A 678 23.50 -24.38 -62.82
CA ALA A 678 23.81 -23.33 -63.80
C ALA A 678 24.95 -23.73 -64.77
N ALA A 679 25.93 -24.53 -64.32
CA ALA A 679 27.00 -25.04 -65.18
C ALA A 679 26.50 -26.06 -66.22
N ASN A 680 25.52 -26.90 -65.86
CA ASN A 680 24.93 -27.89 -66.79
C ASN A 680 23.99 -27.28 -67.86
N ARG A 681 23.52 -26.03 -67.67
CA ARG A 681 22.69 -25.33 -68.68
C ARG A 681 23.48 -24.59 -69.77
N LYS A 682 24.81 -24.47 -69.64
CA LYS A 682 25.68 -23.85 -70.66
C LYS A 682 26.26 -24.83 -71.68
N GLN A 683 26.06 -26.14 -71.52
CA GLN A 683 26.54 -27.16 -72.47
C GLN A 683 25.51 -27.61 -73.53
N THR A 684 24.29 -27.06 -73.53
CA THR A 684 23.20 -27.47 -74.43
C THR A 684 22.62 -26.30 -75.23
N ARG A 685 23.46 -25.57 -75.98
CA ARG A 685 23.02 -24.77 -77.14
C ARG A 685 24.10 -24.80 -78.23
N GLY A 686 23.95 -25.75 -79.15
CA GLY A 686 24.54 -25.70 -80.50
C GLY A 686 23.70 -24.84 -81.46
N PRO A 687 24.24 -24.48 -82.63
CA PRO A 687 23.80 -23.35 -83.45
C PRO A 687 22.61 -23.70 -84.35
N GLY A 688 21.75 -22.71 -84.64
CA GLY A 688 20.61 -22.87 -85.56
C GLY A 688 19.78 -21.59 -85.71
N ASP A 689 20.27 -20.72 -86.59
CA ASP A 689 19.62 -19.72 -87.47
C ASP A 689 18.17 -19.25 -87.19
N SER A 690 18.00 -17.97 -86.86
CA SER A 690 17.70 -16.87 -87.82
C SER A 690 17.63 -15.52 -87.11
#